data_AF-A0A5M9J603-F1
#
_entry.id   AF-A0A5M9J603-F1
#
_cell.length_a   1.000
_cell.length_b   1.000
_cell.length_c   1.000
_cell.angle_alpha   90.00
_cell.angle_beta   90.00
_cell.angle_gamma   90.00
#
_symmetry.space_group_name_H-M   'P 1'
#
loop_
_entity.id
_entity.type
_entity.pdbx_description
1 polymer ?
#
loop_
_entity_poly.entity_id
_entity_poly.type
_entity_poly.pdbx_seq_one_letter_code
_entity_poly.pdbx_strand_id
1 'polypeptide(L)'
;MTLSSNRFPPSSRSATAQVSELKKAVVVKAFKDDPDGLIPTKYLYEPIEIQLTQIWAFPADIGEVDYVHFSIKPHTPESPYPLPPIPLPGPLTQEKDFPVSLFIKGNWLNISGSYDISYYIDGPGGIEHSPYTTTFTIDRIAPGGNQPLGPGEFVDPDVRTYGITEEYLSDPDHLTVDFKIPSYLDRKAFDDVLIFLLNDESANPYEAAYEHTFPSAVSDLVVPIPGDKFRTLLNGPRIVRYTLRDRAGNQRFDASGPTPVYINLKPSPSGLKPPRVLAFDFDGLIDRKDARAGVTVRFEAYFDWDPTDEVVIRWNGIPLSREPVEGFPKIVSISWPVLIQKGYVQTRMPVQYEIYRAGKPDGVLSPIQHVDCDFRVAGQDHDQAPAEYNRHLERVEIRGQGSNTPNHLDIRDADQPVTASVLLFDDPHAGEQMFLYWGDREDPVASYTVQPTDFAGRRVTFSPIAWSVVEQTPNNPAFPVRYRTSNGVNEQLAPDRAVNINVTAPVNFPQAEFVHANSFGWLNCQTLPPLWDGVHVRVFKHAAIEINDEIRMHWQGTSGFAGSGPIKETEGLFSQSWSGNDERLGYHDFVVDYRPYVEPIKNPTGEGAGAYAEFTVWRLGMRVGTSRIRYVKIDRLFAHTPPIYCGPNGNGPESDLR
;
A
#
# COMPACT_ATOMS: atom_id res chain seq x y z
N MET A 1 -28.91 -119.02 -74.54
CA MET A 1 -29.57 -118.59 -73.31
C MET A 1 -28.60 -117.71 -72.53
N THR A 2 -28.84 -116.39 -72.52
CA THR A 2 -28.81 -115.47 -71.37
C THR A 2 -28.10 -115.96 -70.09
N LEU A 3 -27.18 -115.25 -69.42
CA LEU A 3 -27.11 -113.80 -69.15
C LEU A 3 -25.67 -113.37 -68.80
N SER A 4 -25.41 -112.08 -69.09
CA SER A 4 -24.24 -111.29 -68.74
C SER A 4 -24.25 -110.88 -67.26
N SER A 5 -23.10 -110.88 -66.60
CA SER A 5 -22.86 -110.06 -65.40
C SER A 5 -21.41 -109.57 -65.38
N ASN A 6 -21.30 -108.26 -65.14
CA ASN A 6 -20.14 -107.42 -65.39
C ASN A 6 -18.91 -107.78 -64.55
N ARG A 7 -17.73 -107.73 -65.19
CA ARG A 7 -16.43 -107.55 -64.51
C ARG A 7 -16.25 -106.09 -64.13
N PHE A 8 -16.04 -105.81 -62.86
CA PHE A 8 -15.18 -104.72 -62.40
C PHE A 8 -14.38 -105.23 -61.19
N PRO A 9 -13.05 -105.40 -61.28
CA PRO A 9 -12.20 -105.38 -60.10
C PRO A 9 -11.92 -103.92 -59.69
N PRO A 10 -11.72 -103.68 -58.39
CA PRO A 10 -11.69 -102.34 -57.81
C PRO A 10 -10.39 -101.62 -58.15
N SER A 11 -10.50 -100.33 -58.48
CA SER A 11 -9.35 -99.43 -58.51
C SER A 11 -8.91 -99.15 -57.08
N SER A 12 -8.03 -99.99 -56.55
CA SER A 12 -7.20 -99.63 -55.40
C SER A 12 -6.19 -98.57 -55.86
N ARG A 13 -6.53 -97.29 -55.77
CA ARG A 13 -5.49 -96.25 -55.76
C ARG A 13 -4.78 -96.34 -54.41
N SER A 14 -3.54 -96.81 -54.49
CA SER A 14 -2.59 -96.81 -53.40
C SER A 14 -2.46 -95.40 -52.83
N ALA A 15 -2.59 -95.28 -51.51
CA ALA A 15 -2.18 -94.12 -50.74
C ALA A 15 -0.64 -94.02 -50.77
N THR A 16 -0.10 -93.45 -51.84
CA THR A 16 1.20 -92.78 -51.79
C THR A 16 0.97 -91.44 -51.08
N ALA A 17 1.74 -91.16 -50.01
CA ALA A 17 1.67 -89.88 -49.30
C ALA A 17 1.97 -88.73 -50.27
N GLN A 18 0.93 -88.10 -50.79
CA GLN A 18 1.02 -86.94 -51.65
C GLN A 18 1.39 -85.75 -50.75
N VAL A 19 2.51 -85.08 -51.05
CA VAL A 19 2.92 -83.86 -50.35
C VAL A 19 1.90 -82.79 -50.70
N SER A 20 1.28 -82.15 -49.70
CA SER A 20 0.29 -81.09 -49.94
C SER A 20 0.89 -79.93 -50.75
N GLU A 21 0.11 -79.42 -51.71
CA GLU A 21 0.44 -78.26 -52.54
C GLU A 21 -0.09 -76.93 -51.97
N LEU A 22 -0.89 -77.00 -50.90
CA LEU A 22 -1.44 -75.85 -50.19
C LEU A 22 -0.34 -74.92 -49.68
N LYS A 23 -0.57 -73.61 -49.82
CA LYS A 23 0.33 -72.56 -49.35
C LYS A 23 -0.10 -71.98 -48.00
N LYS A 24 0.78 -71.18 -47.42
CA LYS A 24 0.46 -70.40 -46.22
C LYS A 24 -0.65 -69.40 -46.56
N ALA A 25 -1.71 -69.38 -45.75
CA ALA A 25 -2.77 -68.39 -45.85
C ALA A 25 -2.23 -66.98 -45.53
N VAL A 26 -2.84 -65.94 -46.07
CA VAL A 26 -2.43 -64.55 -45.83
C VAL A 26 -3.51 -63.81 -45.06
N VAL A 27 -3.16 -63.23 -43.92
CA VAL A 27 -4.05 -62.32 -43.17
C VAL A 27 -3.88 -60.92 -43.74
N VAL A 28 -4.86 -60.44 -44.50
CA VAL A 28 -4.68 -59.30 -45.43
C VAL A 28 -4.41 -57.98 -44.71
N LYS A 29 -5.04 -57.75 -43.55
CA LYS A 29 -4.95 -56.49 -42.80
C LYS A 29 -3.87 -56.48 -41.72
N ALA A 30 -3.12 -57.56 -41.54
CA ALA A 30 -1.98 -57.56 -40.64
C ALA A 30 -0.87 -56.63 -41.15
N PHE A 31 -0.05 -56.08 -40.26
CA PHE A 31 1.15 -55.34 -40.66
C PHE A 31 2.04 -56.24 -41.53
N LYS A 32 2.46 -55.72 -42.69
CA LYS A 32 3.28 -56.46 -43.64
C LYS A 32 4.62 -56.83 -42.99
N ASP A 33 5.03 -58.09 -43.17
CA ASP A 33 6.27 -58.65 -42.64
C ASP A 33 6.39 -58.62 -41.10
N ASP A 34 5.27 -58.41 -40.39
CA ASP A 34 5.22 -58.49 -38.93
C ASP A 34 5.25 -59.94 -38.46
N PRO A 35 6.24 -60.37 -37.65
CA PRO A 35 6.38 -61.75 -37.20
C PRO A 35 5.21 -62.21 -36.30
N ASP A 36 4.56 -61.27 -35.62
CA ASP A 36 3.41 -61.53 -34.74
C ASP A 36 2.07 -61.38 -35.47
N GLY A 37 2.10 -60.93 -36.74
CA GLY A 37 0.92 -60.73 -37.57
C GLY A 37 -0.10 -59.77 -36.94
N LEU A 38 0.36 -58.70 -36.29
CA LEU A 38 -0.51 -57.73 -35.62
C LEU A 38 -1.48 -57.06 -36.60
N ILE A 39 -2.78 -57.09 -36.27
CA ILE A 39 -3.84 -56.42 -37.03
C ILE A 39 -4.17 -55.08 -36.36
N PRO A 40 -4.11 -53.94 -37.09
CA PRO A 40 -4.53 -52.64 -36.56
C PRO A 40 -5.99 -52.66 -36.05
N THR A 41 -6.24 -52.01 -34.91
CA THR A 41 -7.53 -52.03 -34.19
C THR A 41 -8.70 -51.61 -35.07
N LYS A 42 -8.49 -50.65 -35.98
CA LYS A 42 -9.53 -50.18 -36.90
C LYS A 42 -10.11 -51.28 -37.80
N TYR A 43 -9.37 -52.37 -38.05
CA TYR A 43 -9.83 -53.52 -38.85
C TYR A 43 -10.45 -54.63 -38.00
N LEU A 44 -10.37 -54.56 -36.67
CA LEU A 44 -10.91 -55.58 -35.76
C LEU A 44 -12.43 -55.46 -35.56
N TYR A 45 -13.09 -54.48 -36.17
CA TYR A 45 -14.55 -54.32 -36.14
C TYR A 45 -15.24 -54.99 -37.34
N GLU A 46 -14.47 -55.55 -38.27
CA GLU A 46 -14.93 -56.26 -39.46
C GLU A 46 -14.48 -57.75 -39.39
N PRO A 47 -15.11 -58.67 -40.15
CA PRO A 47 -14.58 -60.01 -40.32
C PRO A 47 -13.12 -60.01 -40.81
N ILE A 48 -12.28 -60.89 -40.28
CA ILE A 48 -10.88 -60.97 -40.73
C ILE A 48 -10.84 -61.59 -42.12
N GLU A 49 -10.23 -60.88 -43.06
CA GLU A 49 -9.98 -61.36 -44.42
C GLU A 49 -8.74 -62.25 -44.46
N ILE A 50 -8.93 -63.48 -44.90
CA ILE A 50 -7.92 -64.50 -45.16
C ILE A 50 -7.87 -64.75 -46.66
N GLN A 51 -6.69 -64.58 -47.26
CA GLN A 51 -6.47 -64.91 -48.66
C GLN A 51 -5.75 -66.24 -48.82
N LEU A 52 -6.30 -67.11 -49.65
CA LEU A 52 -5.58 -68.26 -50.19
C LEU A 52 -5.07 -67.88 -51.57
N THR A 53 -3.76 -67.95 -51.78
CA THR A 53 -3.11 -67.37 -52.98
C THR A 53 -2.90 -68.37 -54.10
N GLN A 54 -2.98 -69.67 -53.81
CA GLN A 54 -2.72 -70.73 -54.75
C GLN A 54 -3.81 -71.79 -54.72
N ILE A 55 -4.21 -72.25 -55.90
CA ILE A 55 -5.11 -73.37 -56.09
C ILE A 55 -4.43 -74.70 -55.69
N TRP A 56 -5.22 -75.66 -55.20
CA TRP A 56 -4.76 -77.01 -54.87
C TRP A 56 -4.78 -77.95 -56.08
N ALA A 57 -4.24 -79.16 -55.91
CA ALA A 57 -4.00 -80.12 -56.99
C ALA A 57 -5.29 -80.63 -57.67
N PHE A 58 -6.40 -80.70 -56.93
CA PHE A 58 -7.69 -81.23 -57.41
C PHE A 58 -8.84 -80.30 -57.01
N PRO A 59 -9.00 -79.14 -57.67
CA PRO A 59 -10.09 -78.22 -57.40
C PRO A 59 -11.44 -78.72 -57.94
N ALA A 60 -12.52 -78.35 -57.28
CA ALA A 60 -13.89 -78.63 -57.69
C ALA A 60 -14.14 -78.21 -59.14
N ASP A 61 -14.69 -79.14 -59.94
CA ASP A 61 -15.12 -78.92 -61.32
C ASP A 61 -16.59 -78.44 -61.38
N ILE A 62 -17.15 -78.28 -62.58
CA ILE A 62 -18.52 -77.82 -62.82
C ILE A 62 -19.51 -78.71 -62.06
N GLY A 63 -20.26 -78.11 -61.13
CA GLY A 63 -21.28 -78.79 -60.32
C GLY A 63 -20.76 -79.40 -59.02
N GLU A 64 -19.46 -79.27 -58.74
CA GLU A 64 -18.82 -79.67 -57.49
C GLU A 64 -18.58 -78.47 -56.57
N VAL A 65 -18.33 -78.73 -55.28
CA VAL A 65 -18.03 -77.71 -54.27
C VAL A 65 -16.89 -78.21 -53.40
N ASP A 66 -15.85 -77.38 -53.24
CA ASP A 66 -14.82 -77.59 -52.23
C ASP A 66 -15.17 -76.80 -50.98
N TYR A 67 -14.90 -77.36 -49.81
CA TYR A 67 -15.12 -76.72 -48.53
C TYR A 67 -13.79 -76.37 -47.87
N VAL A 68 -13.58 -75.09 -47.60
CA VAL A 68 -12.42 -74.63 -46.83
C VAL A 68 -12.75 -74.69 -45.35
N HIS A 69 -12.02 -75.52 -44.61
CA HIS A 69 -12.15 -75.64 -43.17
C HIS A 69 -11.00 -74.90 -42.49
N PHE A 70 -11.30 -73.81 -41.80
CA PHE A 70 -10.35 -73.11 -40.95
C PHE A 70 -10.41 -73.63 -39.52
N SER A 71 -9.25 -73.68 -38.85
CA SER A 71 -9.14 -73.95 -37.42
C SER A 71 -8.19 -72.94 -36.79
N ILE A 72 -8.63 -72.36 -35.67
CA ILE A 72 -7.92 -71.30 -34.97
C ILE A 72 -7.44 -71.80 -33.64
N LYS A 73 -6.12 -71.75 -33.44
CA LYS A 73 -5.48 -72.16 -32.19
C LYS A 73 -4.96 -70.93 -31.46
N PRO A 74 -5.54 -70.54 -30.32
CA PRO A 74 -4.91 -69.53 -29.47
C PRO A 74 -3.54 -70.02 -29.00
N HIS A 75 -2.59 -69.09 -28.81
CA HIS A 75 -1.29 -69.36 -28.18
C HIS A 75 -1.44 -69.53 -26.66
N THR A 76 -2.39 -70.37 -26.26
CA THR A 76 -2.73 -70.76 -24.89
C THR A 76 -2.90 -72.30 -24.84
N PRO A 77 -3.07 -72.90 -23.65
CA PRO A 77 -3.37 -74.32 -23.55
C PRO A 77 -4.73 -74.75 -24.16
N GLU A 78 -5.60 -73.82 -24.56
CA GLU A 78 -6.95 -74.11 -25.05
C GLU A 78 -6.97 -74.83 -26.40
N SER A 79 -7.85 -75.81 -26.61
CA SER A 79 -7.93 -76.55 -27.88
C SER A 79 -8.23 -75.65 -29.10
N PRO A 80 -7.80 -76.04 -30.32
CA PRO A 80 -8.17 -75.32 -31.54
C PRO A 80 -9.70 -75.23 -31.72
N TYR A 81 -10.16 -74.07 -32.18
CA TYR A 81 -11.55 -73.80 -32.52
C TYR A 81 -11.76 -74.03 -34.03
N PRO A 82 -12.46 -75.10 -34.44
CA PRO A 82 -12.86 -75.26 -35.83
C PRO A 82 -13.92 -74.22 -36.19
N LEU A 83 -13.77 -73.58 -37.35
CA LEU A 83 -14.75 -72.65 -37.89
C LEU A 83 -15.72 -73.37 -38.85
N PRO A 84 -16.91 -72.81 -39.09
CA PRO A 84 -17.81 -73.32 -40.12
C PRO A 84 -17.12 -73.38 -41.49
N PRO A 85 -17.30 -74.46 -42.26
CA PRO A 85 -16.70 -74.58 -43.59
C PRO A 85 -17.25 -73.51 -44.54
N ILE A 86 -16.37 -72.98 -45.38
CA ILE A 86 -16.72 -72.00 -46.40
C ILE A 86 -16.77 -72.71 -47.76
N PRO A 87 -17.93 -72.76 -48.45
CA PRO A 87 -18.06 -73.42 -49.74
C PRO A 87 -17.44 -72.58 -50.86
N LEU A 88 -16.71 -73.25 -51.75
CA LEU A 88 -16.13 -72.73 -52.98
C LEU A 88 -16.65 -73.55 -54.17
N PRO A 89 -17.72 -73.09 -54.85
CA PRO A 89 -18.30 -73.82 -55.97
C PRO A 89 -17.41 -73.78 -57.21
N GLY A 90 -17.25 -74.93 -57.87
CA GLY A 90 -16.47 -75.06 -59.10
C GLY A 90 -17.17 -74.51 -60.36
N PRO A 91 -16.46 -74.38 -61.48
CA PRO A 91 -15.05 -74.74 -61.66
C PRO A 91 -14.12 -73.64 -61.11
N LEU A 92 -13.16 -74.01 -60.25
CA LEU A 92 -12.14 -73.10 -59.71
C LEU A 92 -10.88 -73.12 -60.58
N THR A 93 -10.30 -71.95 -60.86
CA THR A 93 -9.05 -71.80 -61.63
C THR A 93 -8.09 -70.80 -60.98
N GLN A 94 -6.78 -71.05 -61.08
CA GLN A 94 -5.75 -70.18 -60.50
C GLN A 94 -5.83 -68.75 -61.02
N GLU A 95 -6.11 -68.56 -62.31
CA GLU A 95 -6.08 -67.25 -62.97
C GLU A 95 -7.31 -66.40 -62.68
N LYS A 96 -8.47 -67.02 -62.44
CA LYS A 96 -9.74 -66.31 -62.30
C LYS A 96 -10.14 -66.10 -60.85
N ASP A 97 -9.88 -67.10 -59.99
CA ASP A 97 -10.50 -67.18 -58.67
C ASP A 97 -9.49 -66.95 -57.53
N PHE A 98 -8.17 -67.00 -57.82
CA PHE A 98 -7.10 -66.82 -56.82
C PHE A 98 -6.29 -65.53 -57.05
N PRO A 99 -5.90 -64.79 -56.00
CA PRO A 99 -6.13 -65.09 -54.58
C PRO A 99 -7.62 -64.98 -54.21
N VAL A 100 -8.14 -65.99 -53.52
CA VAL A 100 -9.53 -66.01 -53.05
C VAL A 100 -9.59 -65.39 -51.66
N SER A 101 -10.45 -64.38 -51.49
CA SER A 101 -10.70 -63.73 -50.20
C SER A 101 -11.82 -64.45 -49.44
N LEU A 102 -11.48 -64.96 -48.27
CA LEU A 102 -12.37 -65.66 -47.35
C LEU A 102 -12.46 -64.88 -46.05
N PHE A 103 -13.65 -64.83 -45.45
CA PHE A 103 -13.89 -64.00 -44.27
C PHE A 103 -14.23 -64.86 -43.06
N ILE A 104 -13.41 -64.78 -42.02
CA ILE A 104 -13.63 -65.48 -40.75
C ILE A 104 -14.25 -64.55 -39.72
N LYS A 105 -15.23 -65.07 -38.96
CA LYS A 105 -15.94 -64.36 -37.89
C LYS A 105 -16.07 -65.23 -36.64
N GLY A 106 -16.21 -64.62 -35.49
CA GLY A 106 -16.52 -65.32 -34.24
C GLY A 106 -16.28 -64.47 -33.00
N ASN A 107 -16.87 -64.88 -31.87
CA ASN A 107 -16.74 -64.16 -30.60
C ASN A 107 -15.30 -64.11 -30.07
N TRP A 108 -14.44 -65.05 -30.48
CA TRP A 108 -13.03 -65.10 -30.14
C TRP A 108 -12.25 -63.87 -30.67
N LEU A 109 -12.77 -63.17 -31.69
CA LEU A 109 -12.22 -61.90 -32.18
C LEU A 109 -12.28 -60.76 -31.16
N ASN A 110 -13.07 -60.90 -30.09
CA ASN A 110 -13.16 -59.93 -29.01
C ASN A 110 -12.12 -60.16 -27.91
N ILE A 111 -11.34 -61.24 -28.00
CA ILE A 111 -10.32 -61.59 -27.02
C ILE A 111 -8.97 -61.16 -27.59
N SER A 112 -8.23 -60.33 -26.86
CA SER A 112 -6.86 -59.99 -27.24
C SER A 112 -5.97 -61.22 -27.10
N GLY A 113 -5.10 -61.47 -28.08
CA GLY A 113 -4.19 -62.61 -28.06
C GLY A 113 -3.51 -62.87 -29.40
N SER A 114 -2.54 -63.77 -29.38
CA SER A 114 -1.91 -64.33 -30.57
C SER A 114 -2.56 -65.67 -30.94
N TYR A 115 -2.80 -65.87 -32.23
CA TYR A 115 -3.53 -67.01 -32.77
C TYR A 115 -2.82 -67.56 -33.99
N ASP A 116 -2.84 -68.89 -34.14
CA ASP A 116 -2.49 -69.55 -35.39
C ASP A 116 -3.75 -69.97 -36.13
N ILE A 117 -3.85 -69.59 -37.40
CA ILE A 117 -4.83 -70.17 -38.33
C ILE A 117 -4.18 -71.28 -39.15
N SER A 118 -4.86 -72.42 -39.18
CA SER A 118 -4.59 -73.57 -40.05
C SER A 118 -5.82 -73.84 -40.89
N TYR A 119 -5.64 -74.49 -42.05
CA TYR A 119 -6.76 -74.86 -42.89
C TYR A 119 -6.55 -76.18 -43.62
N TYR A 120 -7.65 -76.80 -44.02
CA TYR A 120 -7.67 -77.90 -44.95
C TYR A 120 -8.82 -77.75 -45.93
N ILE A 121 -8.71 -78.41 -47.08
CA ILE A 121 -9.75 -78.48 -48.10
C ILE A 121 -10.42 -79.85 -48.00
N ASP A 122 -11.75 -79.87 -47.98
CA ASP A 122 -12.57 -81.09 -48.11
C ASP A 122 -13.40 -80.99 -49.39
N GLY A 123 -13.17 -81.91 -50.33
CA GLY A 123 -13.75 -81.85 -51.67
C GLY A 123 -13.81 -83.21 -52.36
N PRO A 124 -14.33 -83.28 -53.60
CA PRO A 124 -14.41 -84.52 -54.37
C PRO A 124 -13.04 -85.19 -54.60
N GLY A 125 -11.96 -84.39 -54.61
CA GLY A 125 -10.58 -84.86 -54.68
C GLY A 125 -10.03 -85.50 -53.40
N GLY A 126 -10.78 -85.47 -52.30
CA GLY A 126 -10.37 -85.90 -50.97
C GLY A 126 -10.00 -84.73 -50.05
N ILE A 127 -9.52 -85.07 -48.85
CA ILE A 127 -9.12 -84.08 -47.85
C ILE A 127 -7.63 -83.75 -47.99
N GLU A 128 -7.29 -82.47 -48.16
CA GLU A 128 -5.92 -81.97 -48.22
C GLU A 128 -5.64 -80.98 -47.09
N HIS A 129 -4.69 -81.29 -46.21
CA HIS A 129 -4.31 -80.44 -45.07
C HIS A 129 -3.13 -79.53 -45.41
N SER A 130 -3.25 -78.23 -45.11
CA SER A 130 -2.12 -77.31 -45.23
C SER A 130 -1.07 -77.62 -44.15
N PRO A 131 0.22 -77.77 -44.50
CA PRO A 131 1.28 -77.97 -43.52
C PRO A 131 1.71 -76.65 -42.84
N TYR A 132 1.16 -75.51 -43.26
CA TYR A 132 1.54 -74.19 -42.77
C TYR A 132 0.51 -73.62 -41.81
N THR A 133 1.00 -72.94 -40.76
CA THR A 133 0.18 -72.07 -39.91
C THR A 133 0.49 -70.61 -40.20
N THR A 134 -0.51 -69.76 -40.02
CA THR A 134 -0.35 -68.30 -40.11
C THR A 134 -0.68 -67.68 -38.77
N THR A 135 0.30 -67.02 -38.18
CA THR A 135 0.13 -66.29 -36.93
C THR A 135 -0.48 -64.92 -37.20
N PHE A 136 -1.41 -64.51 -36.35
CA PHE A 136 -1.91 -63.15 -36.29
C PHE A 136 -2.26 -62.77 -34.85
N THR A 137 -2.15 -61.48 -34.55
CA THR A 137 -2.39 -60.94 -33.22
C THR A 137 -3.55 -59.96 -33.24
N ILE A 138 -4.46 -60.15 -32.30
CA ILE A 138 -5.56 -59.25 -31.97
C ILE A 138 -5.15 -58.49 -30.72
N ASP A 139 -5.00 -57.18 -30.81
CA ASP A 139 -4.77 -56.32 -29.65
C ASP A 139 -5.89 -55.29 -29.53
N ARG A 140 -6.59 -55.31 -28.41
CA ARG A 140 -7.69 -54.38 -28.09
C ARG A 140 -7.45 -53.60 -26.80
N ILE A 141 -6.25 -53.72 -26.22
CA ILE A 141 -5.95 -53.18 -24.91
C ILE A 141 -4.96 -52.03 -25.07
N ALA A 142 -5.37 -50.83 -24.68
CA ALA A 142 -4.48 -49.68 -24.68
C ALA A 142 -3.39 -49.84 -23.61
N PRO A 143 -2.17 -49.29 -23.85
CA PRO A 143 -1.05 -49.43 -22.94
C PRO A 143 -1.24 -48.68 -21.61
N GLY A 144 -0.49 -49.08 -20.59
CA GLY A 144 -0.46 -48.46 -19.25
C GLY A 144 -1.50 -48.99 -18.25
N GLY A 145 -2.24 -50.06 -18.57
CA GLY A 145 -3.20 -50.72 -17.68
C GLY A 145 -4.42 -49.86 -17.27
N ASN A 146 -5.10 -50.25 -16.18
CA ASN A 146 -6.35 -49.59 -15.75
C ASN A 146 -6.17 -48.49 -14.69
N GLN A 147 -4.94 -48.26 -14.22
CA GLN A 147 -4.65 -47.22 -13.24
C GLN A 147 -4.41 -45.87 -13.94
N PRO A 148 -4.73 -44.73 -13.29
CA PRO A 148 -4.40 -43.41 -13.83
C PRO A 148 -2.91 -43.27 -14.15
N LEU A 149 -2.60 -42.62 -15.27
CA LEU A 149 -1.22 -42.35 -15.65
C LEU A 149 -0.63 -41.26 -14.73
N GLY A 150 0.56 -41.53 -14.17
CA GLY A 150 1.27 -40.55 -13.36
C GLY A 150 1.74 -39.33 -14.18
N PRO A 151 1.90 -38.14 -13.57
CA PRO A 151 2.40 -36.97 -14.27
C PRO A 151 3.82 -37.20 -14.80
N GLY A 152 4.15 -36.58 -15.93
CA GLY A 152 5.52 -36.54 -16.42
C GLY A 152 6.36 -35.48 -15.72
N GLU A 153 7.63 -35.41 -16.05
CA GLU A 153 8.57 -34.46 -15.45
C GLU A 153 9.52 -33.89 -16.50
N PHE A 154 9.81 -32.59 -16.45
CA PHE A 154 10.88 -32.00 -17.27
C PHE A 154 12.23 -32.44 -16.76
N VAL A 155 13.07 -32.95 -17.66
CA VAL A 155 14.40 -33.46 -17.32
C VAL A 155 15.31 -32.33 -16.83
N ASP A 156 15.25 -31.19 -17.52
CA ASP A 156 16.04 -30.02 -17.18
C ASP A 156 15.54 -29.34 -15.88
N PRO A 157 16.39 -29.18 -14.84
CA PRO A 157 16.03 -28.40 -13.66
C PRO A 157 15.71 -26.92 -13.97
N ASP A 158 16.34 -26.30 -14.97
CA ASP A 158 16.14 -24.89 -15.29
C ASP A 158 14.72 -24.64 -15.81
N VAL A 159 14.14 -25.58 -16.57
CA VAL A 159 12.74 -25.52 -16.99
C VAL A 159 11.80 -25.58 -15.77
N ARG A 160 12.15 -26.35 -14.74
CA ARG A 160 11.35 -26.45 -13.50
C ARG A 160 11.50 -25.20 -12.63
N THR A 161 12.67 -24.58 -12.62
CA THR A 161 12.97 -23.41 -11.77
C THR A 161 12.58 -22.09 -12.42
N TYR A 162 12.92 -21.88 -13.68
CA TYR A 162 12.77 -20.59 -14.40
C TYR A 162 11.67 -20.62 -15.46
N GLY A 163 11.07 -21.78 -15.72
CA GLY A 163 10.16 -21.98 -16.83
C GLY A 163 10.88 -22.04 -18.18
N ILE A 164 10.09 -22.13 -19.25
CA ILE A 164 10.60 -22.11 -20.62
C ILE A 164 10.70 -20.65 -21.06
N THR A 165 11.93 -20.19 -21.30
CA THR A 165 12.24 -18.82 -21.73
C THR A 165 12.65 -18.77 -23.20
N GLU A 166 12.61 -17.59 -23.81
CA GLU A 166 13.10 -17.43 -25.18
C GLU A 166 14.63 -17.62 -25.25
N GLU A 167 15.36 -17.28 -24.17
CA GLU A 167 16.79 -17.54 -24.04
C GLU A 167 17.08 -19.04 -24.04
N TYR A 168 16.33 -19.81 -23.23
CA TYR A 168 16.41 -21.27 -23.21
C TYR A 168 16.13 -21.86 -24.60
N LEU A 169 15.04 -21.47 -25.27
CA LEU A 169 14.67 -22.02 -26.58
C LEU A 169 15.50 -21.49 -27.76
N SER A 170 16.38 -20.50 -27.55
CA SER A 170 17.30 -19.98 -28.57
C SER A 170 18.67 -20.62 -28.49
N ASP A 171 18.96 -21.36 -27.41
CA ASP A 171 20.19 -22.14 -27.28
C ASP A 171 20.17 -23.32 -28.27
N PRO A 172 21.21 -23.47 -29.13
CA PRO A 172 21.34 -24.63 -30.02
C PRO A 172 21.29 -25.99 -29.31
N ASP A 173 21.64 -26.06 -28.02
CA ASP A 173 21.60 -27.28 -27.22
C ASP A 173 20.18 -27.58 -26.68
N HIS A 174 19.23 -26.64 -26.79
CA HIS A 174 17.86 -26.73 -26.24
C HIS A 174 16.76 -26.53 -27.30
N LEU A 175 16.98 -27.01 -28.53
CA LEU A 175 15.96 -27.02 -29.59
C LEU A 175 14.71 -27.84 -29.22
N THR A 176 14.85 -28.77 -28.27
CA THR A 176 13.77 -29.57 -27.69
C THR A 176 13.75 -29.42 -26.18
N VAL A 177 12.57 -29.61 -25.59
CA VAL A 177 12.37 -29.67 -24.14
C VAL A 177 12.09 -31.12 -23.77
N ASP A 178 13.05 -31.73 -23.08
CA ASP A 178 13.00 -33.15 -22.73
C ASP A 178 12.00 -33.41 -21.60
N PHE A 179 10.99 -34.21 -21.90
CA PHE A 179 9.90 -34.54 -21.00
C PHE A 179 9.87 -36.04 -20.68
N LYS A 180 10.16 -36.39 -19.43
CA LYS A 180 10.26 -37.76 -18.95
C LYS A 180 8.88 -38.31 -18.58
N ILE A 181 8.56 -39.47 -19.13
CA ILE A 181 7.35 -40.24 -18.88
C ILE A 181 7.65 -41.32 -17.83
N PRO A 182 6.82 -41.47 -16.78
CA PRO A 182 6.91 -42.59 -15.86
C PRO A 182 6.78 -43.94 -16.56
N SER A 183 7.43 -44.97 -16.04
CA SER A 183 7.24 -46.34 -16.53
C SER A 183 5.77 -46.75 -16.48
N TYR A 184 5.31 -47.44 -17.52
CA TYR A 184 3.93 -47.89 -17.66
C TYR A 184 3.84 -49.38 -18.04
N LEU A 185 2.68 -49.98 -17.75
CA LEU A 185 2.40 -51.40 -18.05
C LEU A 185 2.18 -51.63 -19.54
N ASP A 186 2.43 -52.86 -20.00
CA ASP A 186 2.23 -53.28 -21.40
C ASP A 186 3.02 -52.47 -22.43
N ARG A 187 4.14 -51.88 -22.00
CA ARG A 187 5.06 -51.16 -22.87
C ARG A 187 5.62 -52.08 -23.96
N LYS A 188 5.45 -51.68 -25.22
CA LYS A 188 5.97 -52.36 -26.40
C LYS A 188 6.78 -51.40 -27.29
N ALA A 189 7.47 -51.97 -28.27
CA ALA A 189 8.10 -51.17 -29.31
C ALA A 189 7.02 -50.51 -30.17
N PHE A 190 7.27 -49.28 -30.59
CA PHE A 190 6.39 -48.43 -31.39
C PHE A 190 5.09 -48.00 -30.69
N ASP A 191 5.09 -47.96 -29.37
CA ASP A 191 4.07 -47.21 -28.64
C ASP A 191 4.32 -45.70 -28.80
N ASP A 192 3.24 -44.97 -29.00
CA ASP A 192 3.21 -43.52 -29.10
C ASP A 192 2.91 -42.88 -27.74
N VAL A 193 3.58 -41.78 -27.47
CA VAL A 193 3.18 -40.80 -26.45
C VAL A 193 2.60 -39.58 -27.15
N LEU A 194 1.36 -39.25 -26.81
CA LEU A 194 0.66 -38.08 -27.29
C LEU A 194 0.73 -37.00 -26.22
N ILE A 195 1.43 -35.90 -26.51
CA ILE A 195 1.63 -34.77 -25.60
C ILE A 195 0.55 -33.72 -25.84
N PHE A 196 -0.04 -33.24 -24.76
CA PHE A 196 -1.02 -32.16 -24.74
C PHE A 196 -0.43 -30.95 -24.01
N LEU A 197 -0.45 -29.79 -24.67
CA LEU A 197 -0.03 -28.51 -24.10
C LEU A 197 -1.28 -27.65 -23.87
N LEU A 198 -1.60 -27.37 -22.61
CA LEU A 198 -2.88 -26.81 -22.19
C LEU A 198 -2.70 -25.43 -21.57
N ASN A 199 -3.66 -24.53 -21.81
CA ASN A 199 -3.69 -23.19 -21.21
C ASN A 199 -3.98 -23.22 -19.71
N ASP A 200 -4.83 -24.16 -19.27
CA ASP A 200 -5.18 -24.39 -17.87
C ASP A 200 -5.59 -25.86 -17.65
N GLU A 201 -5.81 -26.25 -16.38
CA GLU A 201 -6.15 -27.62 -16.00
C GLU A 201 -7.57 -28.07 -16.40
N SER A 202 -8.46 -27.10 -16.70
CA SER A 202 -9.87 -27.34 -17.08
C SER A 202 -10.02 -27.64 -18.57
N ALA A 203 -9.01 -27.28 -19.37
CA ALA A 203 -8.96 -27.62 -20.78
C ALA A 203 -8.94 -29.15 -20.96
N ASN A 204 -9.93 -29.66 -21.71
CA ASN A 204 -9.96 -31.06 -22.10
C ASN A 204 -9.19 -31.22 -23.42
N PRO A 205 -8.10 -32.01 -23.49
CA PRO A 205 -7.36 -32.18 -24.72
C PRO A 205 -8.18 -32.97 -25.75
N TYR A 206 -8.45 -32.37 -26.92
CA TYR A 206 -9.02 -33.08 -28.07
C TYR A 206 -7.97 -33.46 -29.12
N GLU A 207 -6.83 -32.76 -29.15
CA GLU A 207 -5.77 -32.94 -30.14
C GLU A 207 -4.40 -32.88 -29.47
N ALA A 208 -3.51 -33.80 -29.83
CA ALA A 208 -2.14 -33.82 -29.33
C ALA A 208 -1.33 -32.71 -30.01
N ALA A 209 -0.62 -31.91 -29.21
CA ALA A 209 0.29 -30.89 -29.71
C ALA A 209 1.56 -31.49 -30.33
N TYR A 210 1.93 -32.69 -29.88
CA TYR A 210 3.08 -33.43 -30.37
C TYR A 210 2.89 -34.93 -30.11
N GLU A 211 3.27 -35.77 -31.07
CA GLU A 211 3.27 -37.23 -30.95
C GLU A 211 4.70 -37.74 -31.08
N HIS A 212 5.08 -38.70 -30.23
CA HIS A 212 6.41 -39.31 -30.25
C HIS A 212 6.33 -40.83 -30.15
N THR A 213 6.89 -41.53 -31.14
CA THR A 213 6.93 -42.99 -31.18
C THR A 213 8.25 -43.51 -30.61
N PHE A 214 8.18 -44.38 -29.60
CA PHE A 214 9.38 -45.04 -29.09
C PHE A 214 9.76 -46.24 -29.94
N PRO A 215 10.99 -46.32 -30.51
CA PRO A 215 11.37 -47.42 -31.39
C PRO A 215 11.54 -48.77 -30.67
N SER A 216 11.58 -48.77 -29.33
CA SER A 216 11.84 -49.97 -28.53
C SER A 216 11.22 -49.86 -27.13
N ALA A 217 10.78 -51.00 -26.59
CA ALA A 217 10.22 -51.15 -25.24
C ALA A 217 11.23 -50.90 -24.10
N VAL A 218 12.54 -50.84 -24.41
CA VAL A 218 13.61 -50.62 -23.40
C VAL A 218 14.30 -49.26 -23.56
N SER A 219 13.85 -48.41 -24.48
CA SER A 219 14.39 -47.05 -24.63
C SER A 219 14.14 -46.21 -23.37
N ASP A 220 14.91 -45.14 -23.18
CA ASP A 220 14.58 -44.16 -22.15
C ASP A 220 13.27 -43.47 -22.49
N LEU A 221 12.38 -43.34 -21.50
CA LEU A 221 11.06 -42.73 -21.66
C LEU A 221 11.16 -41.20 -21.64
N VAL A 222 11.99 -40.63 -22.50
CA VAL A 222 12.16 -39.19 -22.66
C VAL A 222 11.61 -38.76 -24.00
N VAL A 223 10.64 -37.85 -23.98
CA VAL A 223 10.02 -37.27 -25.17
C VAL A 223 10.68 -35.92 -25.44
N PRO A 224 11.41 -35.76 -26.56
CA PRO A 224 11.99 -34.47 -26.94
C PRO A 224 10.91 -33.62 -27.61
N ILE A 225 10.25 -32.74 -26.85
CA ILE A 225 9.16 -31.88 -27.37
C ILE A 225 9.79 -30.68 -28.09
N PRO A 226 9.51 -30.45 -29.38
CA PRO A 226 10.07 -29.30 -30.11
C PRO A 226 9.72 -27.96 -29.45
N GLY A 227 10.72 -27.09 -29.31
CA GLY A 227 10.59 -25.79 -28.64
C GLY A 227 9.54 -24.86 -29.27
N ASP A 228 9.34 -24.95 -30.58
CA ASP A 228 8.32 -24.20 -31.31
C ASP A 228 6.90 -24.50 -30.82
N LYS A 229 6.63 -25.70 -30.30
CA LYS A 229 5.33 -26.04 -29.68
C LYS A 229 5.04 -25.16 -28.47
N PHE A 230 6.02 -24.90 -27.62
CA PHE A 230 5.85 -24.00 -26.47
C PHE A 230 5.70 -22.53 -26.89
N ARG A 231 6.29 -22.10 -28.02
CA ARG A 231 6.11 -20.75 -28.57
C ARG A 231 4.68 -20.44 -29.02
N THR A 232 3.86 -21.47 -29.24
CA THR A 232 2.43 -21.29 -29.54
C THR A 232 1.57 -20.98 -28.31
N LEU A 233 2.12 -21.17 -27.10
CA LEU A 233 1.40 -20.94 -25.86
C LEU A 233 1.47 -19.48 -25.44
N LEU A 234 0.39 -19.02 -24.80
CA LEU A 234 0.39 -17.74 -24.10
C LEU A 234 1.42 -17.79 -22.95
N ASN A 235 1.97 -16.63 -22.55
CA ASN A 235 2.87 -16.56 -21.39
C ASN A 235 2.14 -16.79 -20.06
N GLY A 236 2.84 -17.31 -19.05
CA GLY A 236 2.30 -17.64 -17.72
C GLY A 236 2.19 -19.14 -17.46
N PRO A 237 1.42 -19.56 -16.42
CA PRO A 237 1.35 -20.95 -15.99
C PRO A 237 0.57 -21.83 -16.97
N ARG A 238 1.19 -22.88 -17.47
CA ARG A 238 0.62 -23.85 -18.42
C ARG A 238 0.73 -25.26 -17.87
N ILE A 239 -0.01 -26.17 -18.48
CA ILE A 239 -0.08 -27.56 -18.06
C ILE A 239 0.31 -28.46 -19.22
N VAL A 240 1.19 -29.41 -18.96
CA VAL A 240 1.51 -30.52 -19.86
C VAL A 240 0.82 -31.79 -19.35
N ARG A 241 0.17 -32.51 -20.25
CA ARG A 241 -0.35 -33.87 -20.01
C ARG A 241 0.07 -34.77 -21.15
N TYR A 242 -0.01 -36.08 -20.94
CA TYR A 242 0.19 -37.05 -22.01
C TYR A 242 -0.83 -38.17 -21.97
N THR A 243 -1.01 -38.86 -23.10
CA THR A 243 -1.66 -40.17 -23.14
C THR A 243 -0.84 -41.14 -23.99
N LEU A 244 -1.21 -42.42 -23.97
CA LEU A 244 -0.49 -43.50 -24.64
C LEU A 244 -1.36 -44.13 -25.72
N ARG A 245 -0.74 -44.50 -26.84
CA ARG A 245 -1.38 -45.24 -27.93
C ARG A 245 -0.43 -46.34 -28.39
N ASP A 246 -0.90 -47.58 -28.48
CA ASP A 246 -0.05 -48.67 -28.98
C ASP A 246 0.08 -48.63 -30.51
N ARG A 247 0.98 -49.48 -31.03
CA ARG A 247 1.16 -49.70 -32.47
C ARG A 247 -0.11 -50.19 -33.20
N ALA A 248 -1.03 -50.85 -32.49
CA ALA A 248 -2.29 -51.33 -33.09
C ALA A 248 -3.31 -50.18 -33.28
N GLY A 249 -3.16 -49.09 -32.53
CA GLY A 249 -4.03 -47.92 -32.52
C GLY A 249 -4.97 -47.86 -31.30
N ASN A 250 -4.79 -48.71 -30.28
CA ASN A 250 -5.53 -48.61 -29.03
C ASN A 250 -4.98 -47.44 -28.21
N GLN A 251 -5.79 -46.39 -28.07
CA GLN A 251 -5.44 -45.19 -27.30
C GLN A 251 -6.12 -45.21 -25.93
N ARG A 252 -5.38 -44.77 -24.91
CA ARG A 252 -5.95 -44.49 -23.59
C ARG A 252 -6.89 -43.27 -23.66
N PHE A 253 -8.09 -43.42 -23.10
CA PHE A 253 -9.06 -42.31 -23.02
C PHE A 253 -8.64 -41.23 -22.02
N ASP A 254 -8.06 -41.66 -20.90
CA ASP A 254 -7.59 -40.74 -19.86
C ASP A 254 -6.19 -40.23 -20.17
N ALA A 255 -5.94 -38.96 -19.86
CA ALA A 255 -4.61 -38.37 -19.85
C ALA A 255 -3.95 -38.53 -18.48
N SER A 256 -2.65 -38.28 -18.42
CA SER A 256 -1.88 -38.23 -17.19
C SER A 256 -2.37 -37.15 -16.23
N GLY A 257 -1.93 -37.26 -14.97
CA GLY A 257 -1.94 -36.12 -14.05
C GLY A 257 -1.24 -34.88 -14.65
N PRO A 258 -1.60 -33.66 -14.21
CA PRO A 258 -1.04 -32.43 -14.75
C PRO A 258 0.43 -32.24 -14.35
N THR A 259 1.26 -31.82 -15.30
CA THR A 259 2.61 -31.33 -15.04
C THR A 259 2.66 -29.81 -15.30
N PRO A 260 2.85 -28.97 -14.28
CA PRO A 260 2.90 -27.52 -14.46
C PRO A 260 4.21 -27.07 -15.12
N VAL A 261 4.12 -26.02 -15.94
CA VAL A 261 5.27 -25.34 -16.56
C VAL A 261 4.96 -23.85 -16.72
N TYR A 262 5.94 -22.98 -16.50
CA TYR A 262 5.78 -21.55 -16.80
C TYR A 262 6.33 -21.23 -18.19
N ILE A 263 5.57 -20.47 -18.98
CA ILE A 263 5.99 -19.96 -20.29
C ILE A 263 6.37 -18.49 -20.16
N ASN A 264 7.64 -18.17 -20.36
CA ASN A 264 8.27 -16.88 -20.09
C ASN A 264 9.06 -16.37 -21.31
N LEU A 265 8.40 -16.35 -22.47
CA LEU A 265 8.99 -16.00 -23.77
C LEU A 265 9.08 -14.49 -23.99
N LYS A 266 8.42 -13.67 -23.15
CA LYS A 266 8.66 -12.23 -23.17
C LYS A 266 10.11 -11.93 -22.72
N PRO A 267 10.84 -11.04 -23.41
CA PRO A 267 12.18 -10.62 -23.00
C PRO A 267 12.20 -10.17 -21.54
N SER A 268 13.31 -10.29 -20.82
CA SER A 268 13.42 -9.68 -19.48
C SER A 268 13.53 -8.15 -19.59
N PRO A 269 13.10 -7.39 -18.57
CA PRO A 269 13.45 -5.97 -18.46
C PRO A 269 14.94 -5.75 -18.66
N SER A 270 15.32 -4.74 -19.45
CA SER A 270 16.73 -4.43 -19.71
C SER A 270 16.99 -2.92 -19.82
N GLY A 271 18.26 -2.50 -19.75
CA GLY A 271 18.62 -1.07 -19.83
C GLY A 271 18.20 -0.23 -18.63
N LEU A 272 18.04 -0.84 -17.45
CA LEU A 272 17.72 -0.13 -16.20
C LEU A 272 18.83 0.89 -15.87
N LYS A 273 18.42 2.06 -15.39
CA LYS A 273 19.32 3.15 -14.97
C LYS A 273 19.34 3.23 -13.44
N PRO A 274 20.36 3.85 -12.82
CA PRO A 274 20.29 4.13 -11.38
C PRO A 274 19.02 4.91 -11.05
N PRO A 275 18.35 4.59 -9.92
CA PRO A 275 17.24 5.42 -9.46
C PRO A 275 17.73 6.82 -9.10
N ARG A 276 16.82 7.80 -9.18
CA ARG A 276 17.03 9.16 -8.67
C ARG A 276 16.29 9.33 -7.36
N VAL A 277 16.93 9.99 -6.39
CA VAL A 277 16.29 10.35 -5.12
C VAL A 277 16.21 11.87 -5.09
N LEU A 278 15.01 12.42 -5.34
CA LEU A 278 14.87 13.84 -5.67
C LEU A 278 15.33 14.78 -4.54
N ALA A 279 15.11 14.38 -3.28
CA ALA A 279 15.62 15.10 -2.11
C ALA A 279 17.15 15.18 -2.13
N PHE A 280 17.83 14.04 -2.31
CA PHE A 280 19.29 13.99 -2.38
C PHE A 280 19.85 14.74 -3.59
N ASP A 281 19.18 14.68 -4.74
CA ASP A 281 19.62 15.40 -5.95
C ASP A 281 19.56 16.93 -5.79
N PHE A 282 18.81 17.45 -4.79
CA PHE A 282 18.63 18.87 -4.57
C PHE A 282 19.86 19.52 -3.92
N ASP A 283 20.38 18.93 -2.85
CA ASP A 283 21.49 19.50 -2.07
C ASP A 283 22.53 18.47 -1.58
N GLY A 284 22.37 17.19 -1.93
CA GLY A 284 23.32 16.12 -1.60
C GLY A 284 23.17 15.55 -0.18
N LEU A 285 22.09 15.85 0.55
CA LEU A 285 21.84 15.28 1.86
C LEU A 285 20.34 15.17 2.10
N ILE A 286 19.85 13.98 2.45
CA ILE A 286 18.45 13.83 2.84
C ILE A 286 18.31 14.11 4.33
N ASP A 287 17.58 15.15 4.68
CA ASP A 287 17.39 15.61 6.06
C ASP A 287 15.92 15.42 6.54
N ARG A 288 15.59 15.88 7.75
CA ARG A 288 14.21 15.81 8.27
C ARG A 288 13.24 16.73 7.53
N LYS A 289 13.71 17.83 6.95
CA LYS A 289 12.87 18.72 6.13
C LYS A 289 12.44 17.99 4.86
N ASP A 290 13.34 17.24 4.24
CA ASP A 290 13.00 16.35 3.12
C ASP A 290 12.04 15.25 3.54
N ALA A 291 12.28 14.63 4.69
CA ALA A 291 11.39 13.60 5.23
C ALA A 291 9.96 14.15 5.47
N ARG A 292 9.82 15.41 5.90
CA ARG A 292 8.52 16.09 6.02
C ARG A 292 7.89 16.40 4.66
N ALA A 293 8.68 16.78 3.67
CA ALA A 293 8.21 17.04 2.31
C ALA A 293 7.83 15.76 1.55
N GLY A 294 8.41 14.62 1.95
CA GLY A 294 8.22 13.30 1.36
C GLY A 294 9.40 12.90 0.49
N VAL A 295 10.18 11.92 0.97
CA VAL A 295 11.29 11.35 0.20
C VAL A 295 10.74 10.36 -0.82
N THR A 296 11.16 10.51 -2.08
CA THR A 296 10.72 9.65 -3.18
C THR A 296 11.89 9.13 -3.99
N VAL A 297 11.76 7.88 -4.44
CA VAL A 297 12.64 7.25 -5.43
C VAL A 297 11.95 7.27 -6.78
N ARG A 298 12.63 7.80 -7.79
CA ARG A 298 12.13 7.94 -9.16
C ARG A 298 13.00 7.15 -10.13
N PHE A 299 12.39 6.45 -11.07
CA PHE A 299 13.10 5.87 -12.21
C PHE A 299 12.32 6.04 -13.52
N GLU A 300 13.06 6.06 -14.62
CA GLU A 300 12.57 6.31 -15.97
C GLU A 300 12.27 5.00 -16.72
N ALA A 301 11.73 5.11 -17.93
CA ALA A 301 11.46 3.98 -18.80
C ALA A 301 12.71 3.12 -19.06
N TYR A 302 12.49 1.80 -19.09
CA TYR A 302 13.47 0.78 -19.43
C TYR A 302 12.98 -0.03 -20.64
N PHE A 303 13.86 -0.85 -21.24
CA PHE A 303 13.52 -1.65 -22.41
C PHE A 303 12.69 -2.87 -22.04
N ASP A 304 11.84 -3.29 -22.98
CA ASP A 304 10.97 -4.45 -22.86
C ASP A 304 9.96 -4.37 -21.71
N TRP A 305 9.55 -3.16 -21.28
CA TRP A 305 8.50 -2.96 -20.28
C TRP A 305 7.23 -3.76 -20.61
N ASP A 306 6.66 -4.38 -19.58
CA ASP A 306 5.40 -5.11 -19.67
C ASP A 306 4.43 -4.65 -18.57
N PRO A 307 3.10 -4.58 -18.83
CA PRO A 307 2.11 -4.20 -17.82
C PRO A 307 2.06 -5.12 -16.59
N THR A 308 2.65 -6.32 -16.66
CA THR A 308 2.78 -7.25 -15.53
C THR A 308 4.02 -7.03 -14.67
N ASP A 309 4.87 -6.05 -15.01
CA ASP A 309 6.05 -5.73 -14.22
C ASP A 309 5.68 -5.08 -12.88
N GLU A 310 6.32 -5.57 -11.83
CA GLU A 310 6.28 -5.01 -10.48
C GLU A 310 7.68 -4.54 -10.08
N VAL A 311 7.77 -3.49 -9.27
CA VAL A 311 9.01 -2.95 -8.72
C VAL A 311 9.11 -3.18 -7.23
N VAL A 312 10.31 -3.52 -6.76
CA VAL A 312 10.72 -3.45 -5.36
C VAL A 312 11.84 -2.42 -5.23
N ILE A 313 11.63 -1.37 -4.44
CA ILE A 313 12.72 -0.49 -4.03
C ILE A 313 13.52 -1.17 -2.91
N ARG A 314 14.85 -1.12 -3.02
CA ARG A 314 15.78 -1.54 -1.98
C ARG A 314 16.46 -0.29 -1.41
N TRP A 315 16.04 0.12 -0.22
CA TRP A 315 16.58 1.27 0.49
C TRP A 315 17.62 0.82 1.53
N ASN A 316 18.90 1.02 1.27
CA ASN A 316 19.99 0.55 2.13
C ASN A 316 19.86 -0.95 2.51
N GLY A 317 19.51 -1.77 1.50
CA GLY A 317 19.27 -3.20 1.66
C GLY A 317 17.88 -3.58 2.21
N ILE A 318 17.03 -2.63 2.60
CA ILE A 318 15.65 -2.88 3.04
C ILE A 318 14.75 -2.96 1.80
N PRO A 319 14.14 -4.13 1.49
CA PRO A 319 13.16 -4.22 0.43
C PRO A 319 11.82 -3.61 0.89
N LEU A 320 11.27 -2.70 0.08
CA LEU A 320 9.91 -2.20 0.23
C LEU A 320 8.89 -3.19 -0.38
N SER A 321 7.60 -2.93 -0.17
CA SER A 321 6.53 -3.69 -0.81
C SER A 321 6.61 -3.62 -2.33
N ARG A 322 6.20 -4.71 -2.99
CA ARG A 322 6.04 -4.74 -4.45
C ARG A 322 4.95 -3.77 -4.87
N GLU A 323 5.21 -3.03 -5.94
CA GLU A 323 4.23 -2.14 -6.58
C GLU A 323 4.20 -2.35 -8.09
N PRO A 324 3.05 -2.23 -8.76
CA PRO A 324 2.99 -2.32 -10.22
C PRO A 324 3.73 -1.15 -10.89
N VAL A 325 4.34 -1.42 -12.05
CA VAL A 325 4.97 -0.42 -12.93
C VAL A 325 3.96 0.01 -14.01
N GLU A 326 3.04 0.89 -13.64
CA GLU A 326 1.92 1.31 -14.50
C GLU A 326 2.29 2.36 -15.56
N GLY A 327 3.45 3.02 -15.40
CA GLY A 327 3.91 4.05 -16.30
C GLY A 327 5.20 4.72 -15.83
N PHE A 328 5.68 5.66 -16.64
CA PHE A 328 6.93 6.38 -16.39
C PHE A 328 6.72 7.90 -16.40
N PRO A 329 7.42 8.65 -15.53
CA PRO A 329 8.34 8.15 -14.50
C PRO A 329 7.61 7.42 -13.37
N LYS A 330 8.15 6.28 -12.91
CA LYS A 330 7.63 5.60 -11.72
C LYS A 330 8.23 6.27 -10.50
N ILE A 331 7.37 6.61 -9.55
CA ILE A 331 7.72 7.28 -8.29
C ILE A 331 7.24 6.39 -7.15
N VAL A 332 8.13 6.09 -6.20
CA VAL A 332 7.85 5.30 -5.02
C VAL A 332 8.23 6.10 -3.78
N SER A 333 7.30 6.26 -2.84
CA SER A 333 7.53 7.03 -1.61
C SER A 333 8.25 6.20 -0.55
N ILE A 334 9.21 6.81 0.13
CA ILE A 334 9.96 6.20 1.23
C ILE A 334 9.43 6.78 2.54
N SER A 335 8.84 5.93 3.37
CA SER A 335 8.25 6.36 4.64
C SER A 335 9.31 6.65 5.69
N TRP A 336 8.99 7.53 6.64
CA TRP A 336 9.87 7.87 7.76
C TRP A 336 10.42 6.64 8.52
N PRO A 337 9.61 5.62 8.87
CA PRO A 337 10.14 4.42 9.53
C PRO A 337 11.22 3.70 8.72
N VAL A 338 11.12 3.69 7.38
CA VAL A 338 12.15 3.08 6.51
C VAL A 338 13.41 3.94 6.50
N LEU A 339 13.26 5.28 6.41
CA LEU A 339 14.39 6.21 6.40
C LEU A 339 15.31 6.03 7.62
N ILE A 340 14.74 5.85 8.81
CA ILE A 340 15.51 5.74 10.07
C ILE A 340 15.82 4.30 10.50
N GLN A 341 15.36 3.28 9.77
CA GLN A 341 15.42 1.89 10.23
C GLN A 341 16.85 1.40 10.49
N LYS A 342 17.85 1.93 9.76
CA LYS A 342 19.28 1.62 9.92
C LYS A 342 20.05 2.67 10.72
N GLY A 343 19.35 3.58 11.39
CA GLY A 343 19.92 4.67 12.19
C GLY A 343 19.70 6.05 11.58
N TYR A 344 19.97 7.08 12.38
CA TYR A 344 19.73 8.48 12.01
C TYR A 344 20.79 9.06 11.07
N VAL A 345 21.99 8.48 10.99
CA VAL A 345 23.03 8.91 10.05
C VAL A 345 23.43 7.73 9.20
N GLN A 346 23.36 7.90 7.89
CA GLN A 346 23.70 6.86 6.92
C GLN A 346 24.47 7.51 5.78
N THR A 347 25.73 7.14 5.62
CA THR A 347 26.60 7.70 4.58
C THR A 347 26.82 6.69 3.47
N ARG A 348 26.79 7.14 2.22
CA ARG A 348 27.02 6.37 1.01
C ARG A 348 26.16 5.11 1.00
N MET A 349 24.89 5.23 1.38
CA MET A 349 23.99 4.09 1.43
C MET A 349 23.45 3.75 0.02
N PRO A 350 23.39 2.45 -0.34
CA PRO A 350 22.92 2.04 -1.66
C PRO A 350 21.39 2.11 -1.76
N VAL A 351 20.91 2.68 -2.86
CA VAL A 351 19.51 2.69 -3.28
C VAL A 351 19.42 2.07 -4.67
N GLN A 352 18.58 1.06 -4.81
CA GLN A 352 18.31 0.36 -6.07
C GLN A 352 16.82 0.09 -6.18
N TYR A 353 16.37 -0.21 -7.39
CA TYR A 353 15.11 -0.88 -7.64
C TYR A 353 15.33 -2.20 -8.39
N GLU A 354 14.42 -3.13 -8.18
CA GLU A 354 14.41 -4.46 -8.79
C GLU A 354 13.06 -4.68 -9.48
N ILE A 355 13.08 -5.06 -10.76
CA ILE A 355 11.87 -5.30 -11.55
C ILE A 355 11.59 -6.78 -11.63
N TYR A 356 10.42 -7.19 -11.13
CA TYR A 356 9.90 -8.54 -11.22
C TYR A 356 8.89 -8.62 -12.35
N ARG A 357 9.05 -9.60 -13.24
CA ARG A 357 8.10 -9.91 -14.31
C ARG A 357 7.26 -11.12 -13.92
N ALA A 358 5.96 -11.07 -14.17
CA ALA A 358 5.10 -12.22 -13.94
C ALA A 358 5.65 -13.48 -14.62
N GLY A 359 5.77 -14.56 -13.84
CA GLY A 359 6.32 -15.84 -14.28
C GLY A 359 7.82 -16.01 -14.14
N LYS A 360 8.61 -14.94 -13.95
CA LYS A 360 10.05 -15.05 -13.64
C LYS A 360 10.27 -14.99 -12.12
N PRO A 361 11.00 -15.94 -11.52
CA PRO A 361 11.22 -15.96 -10.07
C PRO A 361 12.15 -14.81 -9.62
N ASP A 362 13.14 -14.47 -10.44
CA ASP A 362 14.14 -13.46 -10.15
C ASP A 362 13.80 -12.12 -10.79
N GLY A 363 14.13 -11.03 -10.08
CA GLY A 363 13.99 -9.69 -10.57
C GLY A 363 15.28 -9.16 -11.20
N VAL A 364 15.14 -8.21 -12.11
CA VAL A 364 16.29 -7.52 -12.74
C VAL A 364 16.64 -6.29 -11.89
N LEU A 365 17.85 -6.27 -11.35
CA LEU A 365 18.36 -5.16 -10.55
C LEU A 365 18.83 -4.00 -11.41
N SER A 366 18.48 -2.79 -11.00
CA SER A 366 19.09 -1.55 -11.51
C SER A 366 20.51 -1.35 -10.96
N PRO A 367 21.35 -0.51 -11.61
CA PRO A 367 22.57 -0.01 -10.99
C PRO A 367 22.31 0.77 -9.69
N ILE A 368 23.30 0.81 -8.79
CA ILE A 368 23.20 1.48 -7.47
C ILE A 368 23.30 3.00 -7.61
N GLN A 369 22.38 3.72 -6.95
CA GLN A 369 22.55 5.12 -6.55
C GLN A 369 23.01 5.17 -5.09
N HIS A 370 24.04 5.95 -4.79
CA HIS A 370 24.46 6.19 -3.40
C HIS A 370 23.90 7.51 -2.90
N VAL A 371 23.37 7.53 -1.68
CA VAL A 371 22.83 8.74 -1.05
C VAL A 371 23.34 8.86 0.39
N ASP A 372 23.28 10.07 0.94
CA ASP A 372 23.61 10.38 2.32
C ASP A 372 22.35 10.88 3.05
N CYS A 373 22.20 10.47 4.31
CA CYS A 373 21.13 10.90 5.20
C CYS A 373 21.69 11.37 6.54
N ASP A 374 21.15 12.48 7.05
CA ASP A 374 21.33 12.88 8.45
C ASP A 374 20.01 13.38 9.04
N PHE A 375 19.46 12.57 9.93
CA PHE A 375 18.18 12.78 10.61
C PHE A 375 18.35 13.07 12.11
N ARG A 376 19.60 13.29 12.58
CA ARG A 376 19.84 13.68 13.98
C ARG A 376 19.29 15.07 14.24
N VAL A 377 18.97 15.35 15.49
CA VAL A 377 18.47 16.65 15.95
C VAL A 377 19.27 17.11 17.17
N ALA A 378 19.26 18.42 17.42
CA ALA A 378 19.71 18.97 18.69
C ALA A 378 18.61 18.76 19.74
N GLY A 379 18.90 17.91 20.73
CA GLY A 379 17.97 17.54 21.81
C GLY A 379 17.27 16.19 21.64
N GLN A 380 16.39 15.88 22.59
CA GLN A 380 15.56 14.68 22.55
C GLN A 380 14.65 14.67 21.32
N ASP A 381 14.37 13.46 20.82
CA ASP A 381 13.43 13.24 19.72
C ASP A 381 11.99 13.03 20.23
N HIS A 382 11.06 12.75 19.33
CA HIS A 382 9.65 12.53 19.67
C HIS A 382 8.92 11.55 18.73
N ASP A 383 7.76 11.10 19.19
CA ASP A 383 6.91 10.10 18.53
C ASP A 383 6.28 10.58 17.21
N GLN A 384 6.25 11.91 17.00
CA GLN A 384 5.71 12.53 15.78
C GLN A 384 6.80 12.92 14.77
N ALA A 385 8.06 12.53 14.99
CA ALA A 385 9.11 12.74 14.00
C ALA A 385 8.68 12.17 12.63
N PRO A 386 9.01 12.84 11.51
CA PRO A 386 9.96 13.95 11.37
C PRO A 386 9.33 15.33 11.54
N ALA A 387 8.11 15.44 12.11
CA ALA A 387 7.47 16.73 12.35
C ALA A 387 8.41 17.66 13.14
N GLU A 388 8.40 18.95 12.81
CA GLU A 388 9.32 19.90 13.43
C GLU A 388 8.92 20.21 14.88
N TYR A 389 7.61 20.21 15.17
CA TYR A 389 7.10 20.49 16.51
C TYR A 389 7.38 19.33 17.48
N ASN A 390 8.21 19.61 18.48
CA ASN A 390 8.57 18.66 19.52
C ASN A 390 8.01 19.09 20.89
N ARG A 391 6.96 18.39 21.32
CA ARG A 391 6.28 18.66 22.60
C ARG A 391 7.11 18.33 23.84
N HIS A 392 8.21 17.60 23.70
CA HIS A 392 9.08 17.19 24.81
C HIS A 392 10.15 18.24 25.11
N LEU A 393 10.33 19.26 24.28
CA LEU A 393 11.21 20.39 24.58
C LEU A 393 10.59 21.29 25.65
N GLU A 394 11.43 21.82 26.53
CA GLU A 394 11.02 22.71 27.61
C GLU A 394 10.55 24.06 27.07
N ARG A 395 9.58 24.69 27.73
CA ARG A 395 9.12 26.04 27.35
C ARG A 395 10.10 27.08 27.85
N VAL A 396 10.37 28.09 27.03
CA VAL A 396 11.16 29.26 27.46
C VAL A 396 10.46 30.01 28.59
N GLU A 397 11.25 30.58 29.50
CA GLU A 397 10.80 31.50 30.53
C GLU A 397 11.33 32.90 30.23
N ILE A 398 10.42 33.86 30.15
CA ILE A 398 10.73 35.27 29.84
C ILE A 398 10.66 36.09 31.12
N ARG A 399 11.65 36.95 31.38
CA ARG A 399 11.67 37.86 32.53
C ARG A 399 12.19 39.23 32.11
N GLY A 400 11.46 40.28 32.46
CA GLY A 400 11.98 41.63 32.45
C GLY A 400 12.83 41.91 33.70
N GLN A 401 13.79 42.83 33.58
CA GLN A 401 14.74 43.13 34.64
C GLN A 401 14.12 43.94 35.79
N GLY A 402 13.15 44.81 35.50
CA GLY A 402 12.55 45.69 36.51
C GLY A 402 11.46 45.00 37.33
N SER A 403 10.59 44.24 36.69
CA SER A 403 9.50 43.49 37.34
C SER A 403 9.97 42.15 37.90
N ASN A 404 10.94 41.50 37.25
CA ASN A 404 11.44 40.15 37.55
C ASN A 404 10.33 39.11 37.76
N THR A 405 9.21 39.26 37.04
CA THR A 405 8.07 38.35 37.12
C THR A 405 8.09 37.39 35.93
N PRO A 406 8.05 36.06 36.15
CA PRO A 406 8.12 35.12 35.04
C PRO A 406 6.91 35.24 34.10
N ASN A 407 7.21 35.39 32.81
CA ASN A 407 6.30 35.53 31.68
C ASN A 407 5.30 36.68 31.82
N HIS A 408 5.71 37.74 32.50
CA HIS A 408 4.96 38.98 32.63
C HIS A 408 5.90 40.17 32.44
N LEU A 409 5.63 41.00 31.44
CA LEU A 409 6.37 42.21 31.14
C LEU A 409 5.45 43.41 31.35
N ASP A 410 5.91 44.38 32.14
CA ASP A 410 5.18 45.62 32.35
C ASP A 410 6.07 46.85 32.24
N ILE A 411 5.49 48.04 32.44
CA ILE A 411 6.21 49.31 32.32
C ILE A 411 7.45 49.41 33.21
N ARG A 412 7.58 48.62 34.29
CA ARG A 412 8.79 48.61 35.13
C ARG A 412 10.00 48.04 34.38
N ASP A 413 9.76 47.23 33.34
CA ASP A 413 10.77 46.62 32.49
C ASP A 413 11.23 47.55 31.36
N ALA A 414 10.64 48.75 31.26
CA ALA A 414 10.93 49.69 30.18
C ALA A 414 12.42 50.05 30.08
N ASP A 415 12.87 50.17 28.83
CA ASP A 415 14.23 50.51 28.42
C ASP A 415 15.32 49.54 28.94
N GLN A 416 14.92 48.37 29.45
CA GLN A 416 15.82 47.34 29.94
C GLN A 416 15.77 46.09 29.05
N PRO A 417 16.90 45.38 28.90
CA PRO A 417 16.92 44.13 28.16
C PRO A 417 16.02 43.09 28.84
N VAL A 418 15.31 42.30 28.04
CA VAL A 418 14.51 41.17 28.52
C VAL A 418 15.33 39.89 28.43
N THR A 419 15.23 39.07 29.48
CA THR A 419 15.95 37.80 29.59
C THR A 419 15.04 36.65 29.21
N ALA A 420 15.52 35.79 28.31
CA ALA A 420 14.94 34.48 28.05
C ALA A 420 15.85 33.39 28.62
N SER A 421 15.27 32.44 29.35
CA SER A 421 16.00 31.27 29.88
C SER A 421 15.19 30.00 29.72
N VAL A 422 15.87 28.87 29.58
CA VAL A 422 15.24 27.55 29.46
C VAL A 422 16.15 26.49 30.07
N LEU A 423 15.60 25.35 30.47
CA LEU A 423 16.40 24.19 30.81
C LEU A 423 16.87 23.54 29.51
N LEU A 424 18.17 23.27 29.42
CA LEU A 424 18.78 22.72 28.22
C LEU A 424 18.28 21.29 27.97
N PHE A 425 18.08 20.95 26.71
CA PHE A 425 17.59 19.66 26.23
C PHE A 425 18.55 18.50 26.51
N ASP A 426 18.09 17.27 26.25
CA ASP A 426 18.86 16.04 26.45
C ASP A 426 20.02 15.91 25.46
N ASP A 427 21.14 15.33 25.90
CA ASP A 427 22.36 15.11 25.10
C ASP A 427 22.86 16.33 24.30
N PRO A 428 23.07 17.50 24.97
CA PRO A 428 23.49 18.69 24.27
C PRO A 428 24.94 18.61 23.77
N HIS A 429 25.16 18.94 22.50
CA HIS A 429 26.48 18.97 21.88
C HIS A 429 26.98 20.40 21.69
N ALA A 430 28.25 20.64 22.00
CA ALA A 430 28.87 21.95 21.81
C ALA A 430 28.77 22.42 20.35
N GLY A 431 28.31 23.67 20.17
CA GLY A 431 28.08 24.26 18.85
C GLY A 431 26.64 24.14 18.34
N GLU A 432 25.80 23.29 18.91
CA GLU A 432 24.36 23.32 18.64
C GLU A 432 23.75 24.67 19.04
N GLN A 433 22.68 25.07 18.36
CA GLN A 433 22.12 26.41 18.47
C GLN A 433 20.66 26.37 18.89
N MET A 434 20.26 27.40 19.62
CA MET A 434 18.88 27.67 19.98
C MET A 434 18.51 29.07 19.52
N PHE A 435 17.40 29.20 18.80
CA PHE A 435 16.95 30.46 18.21
C PHE A 435 15.59 30.84 18.76
N LEU A 436 15.50 31.96 19.47
CA LEU A 436 14.27 32.44 20.10
C LEU A 436 13.50 33.34 19.13
N TYR A 437 12.23 33.04 18.92
CA TYR A 437 11.31 33.77 18.06
C TYR A 437 10.24 34.47 18.90
N TRP A 438 9.87 35.67 18.46
CA TRP A 438 8.91 36.53 19.14
C TRP A 438 7.63 36.63 18.30
N GLY A 439 6.58 35.91 18.71
CA GLY A 439 5.35 35.80 17.94
C GLY A 439 5.54 35.04 16.63
N ASP A 440 5.14 35.68 15.54
CA ASP A 440 5.23 35.15 14.16
C ASP A 440 6.40 35.77 13.38
N ARG A 441 7.34 36.41 14.08
CA ARG A 441 8.52 37.00 13.45
C ARG A 441 9.40 35.91 12.83
N GLU A 442 9.82 36.12 11.58
CA GLU A 442 10.69 35.18 10.85
C GLU A 442 12.13 35.15 11.37
N ASP A 443 12.68 36.30 11.79
CA ASP A 443 14.04 36.38 12.34
C ASP A 443 14.05 36.13 13.86
N PRO A 444 15.04 35.36 14.37
CA PRO A 444 15.19 35.19 15.80
C PRO A 444 15.59 36.50 16.49
N VAL A 445 14.99 36.78 17.64
CA VAL A 445 15.26 37.99 18.45
C VAL A 445 16.37 37.76 19.47
N ALA A 446 16.70 36.50 19.75
CA ALA A 446 17.79 36.10 20.61
C ALA A 446 18.27 34.69 20.24
N SER A 447 19.49 34.35 20.63
CA SER A 447 20.05 33.02 20.39
C SER A 447 20.89 32.54 21.56
N TYR A 448 21.13 31.23 21.59
CA TYR A 448 22.08 30.59 22.47
C TYR A 448 22.89 29.56 21.67
N THR A 449 24.18 29.45 21.95
CA THR A 449 25.03 28.38 21.40
C THR A 449 25.49 27.52 22.57
N VAL A 450 25.23 26.22 22.46
CA VAL A 450 25.62 25.23 23.45
C VAL A 450 27.13 25.24 23.62
N GLN A 451 27.57 25.38 24.87
CA GLN A 451 28.97 25.44 25.25
C GLN A 451 29.51 24.05 25.60
N PRO A 452 30.84 23.82 25.51
CA PRO A 452 31.45 22.54 25.89
C PRO A 452 31.20 22.08 27.33
N THR A 453 30.80 22.99 28.23
CA THR A 453 30.54 22.70 29.65
C THR A 453 29.06 22.53 29.99
N ASP A 454 28.17 22.67 29.00
CA ASP A 454 26.74 22.51 29.24
C ASP A 454 26.35 21.02 29.34
N PHE A 455 25.23 20.77 30.04
CA PHE A 455 24.69 19.43 30.25
C PHE A 455 23.15 19.52 30.33
N ALA A 456 22.48 18.40 30.07
CA ALA A 456 21.02 18.32 30.06
C ALA A 456 20.41 18.83 31.38
N GLY A 457 19.32 19.60 31.28
CA GLY A 457 18.61 20.18 32.41
C GLY A 457 19.28 21.42 33.04
N ARG A 458 20.48 21.82 32.60
CA ARG A 458 21.10 23.08 33.03
C ARG A 458 20.27 24.26 32.54
N ARG A 459 19.99 25.24 33.42
CA ARG A 459 19.35 26.49 32.98
C ARG A 459 20.35 27.33 32.20
N VAL A 460 20.02 27.61 30.94
CA VAL A 460 20.78 28.49 30.04
C VAL A 460 19.99 29.75 29.76
N THR A 461 20.71 30.82 29.40
CA THR A 461 20.15 32.14 29.12
C THR A 461 20.54 32.54 27.71
N PHE A 462 19.54 32.87 26.89
CA PHE A 462 19.76 33.39 25.54
C PHE A 462 20.42 34.77 25.60
N SER A 463 20.96 35.23 24.48
CA SER A 463 21.38 36.63 24.33
C SER A 463 20.25 37.60 24.74
N PRO A 464 20.56 38.78 25.29
CA PRO A 464 19.54 39.74 25.72
C PRO A 464 18.58 40.11 24.58
N ILE A 465 17.27 40.08 24.86
CA ILE A 465 16.24 40.57 23.93
C ILE A 465 16.15 42.09 24.09
N ALA A 466 16.30 42.82 22.99
CA ALA A 466 16.21 44.28 23.00
C ALA A 466 14.81 44.76 23.37
N TRP A 467 14.71 45.80 24.22
CA TRP A 467 13.42 46.38 24.63
C TRP A 467 12.57 46.84 23.43
N SER A 468 13.20 47.32 22.35
CA SER A 468 12.52 47.75 21.12
C SER A 468 11.65 46.65 20.49
N VAL A 469 11.97 45.37 20.71
CA VAL A 469 11.13 44.23 20.27
C VAL A 469 9.83 44.20 21.07
N VAL A 470 9.92 44.39 22.39
CA VAL A 470 8.77 44.40 23.30
C VAL A 470 7.92 45.65 23.10
N GLU A 471 8.55 46.82 22.93
CA GLU A 471 7.86 48.10 22.71
C GLU A 471 7.00 48.09 21.44
N GLN A 472 7.45 47.41 20.39
CA GLN A 472 6.68 47.24 19.14
C GLN A 472 5.57 46.19 19.25
N THR A 473 5.50 45.46 20.37
CA THR A 473 4.51 44.43 20.58
C THR A 473 3.25 45.03 21.20
N PRO A 474 2.06 44.88 20.58
CA PRO A 474 0.81 45.29 21.20
C PRO A 474 0.62 44.58 22.54
N ASN A 475 0.01 45.27 23.51
CA ASN A 475 -0.33 44.64 24.78
C ASN A 475 -1.19 43.40 24.53
N ASN A 476 -0.77 42.28 25.10
CA ASN A 476 -1.38 40.99 24.86
C ASN A 476 -1.23 40.12 26.12
N PRO A 477 -2.34 39.62 26.71
CA PRO A 477 -2.28 38.82 27.93
C PRO A 477 -1.64 37.43 27.73
N ALA A 478 -1.48 36.97 26.49
CA ALA A 478 -0.94 35.65 26.15
C ALA A 478 -0.15 35.67 24.83
N PHE A 479 0.83 36.58 24.72
CA PHE A 479 1.70 36.68 23.54
C PHE A 479 2.59 35.42 23.39
N PRO A 480 2.61 34.74 22.24
CA PRO A 480 3.39 33.51 22.08
C PRO A 480 4.87 33.80 21.85
N VAL A 481 5.72 33.15 22.64
CA VAL A 481 7.18 33.16 22.48
C VAL A 481 7.67 31.72 22.44
N ARG A 482 8.53 31.39 21.48
CA ARG A 482 8.98 30.02 21.21
C ARG A 482 10.43 30.01 20.76
N TYR A 483 11.07 28.85 20.72
CA TYR A 483 12.41 28.72 20.15
C TYR A 483 12.53 27.47 19.28
N ARG A 484 13.55 27.48 18.41
CA ARG A 484 14.01 26.28 17.72
C ARG A 484 15.34 25.82 18.27
N THR A 485 15.58 24.51 18.29
CA THR A 485 16.91 23.94 18.41
C THR A 485 17.42 23.56 17.02
N SER A 486 18.74 23.63 16.80
CA SER A 486 19.37 23.29 15.52
C SER A 486 20.74 22.66 15.75
N ASN A 487 21.03 21.59 15.04
CA ASN A 487 22.38 21.01 14.95
C ASN A 487 23.13 21.44 13.66
N GLY A 488 22.61 22.44 12.95
CA GLY A 488 23.14 22.90 11.67
C GLY A 488 22.60 22.16 10.44
N VAL A 489 21.91 21.03 10.64
CA VAL A 489 21.23 20.27 9.56
C VAL A 489 19.72 20.27 9.79
N ASN A 490 19.29 19.81 10.96
CA ASN A 490 17.88 19.66 11.31
C ASN A 490 17.49 20.59 12.46
N GLU A 491 16.25 21.07 12.38
CA GLU A 491 15.65 21.92 13.40
C GLU A 491 14.48 21.23 14.11
N GLN A 492 14.27 21.59 15.37
CA GLN A 492 13.07 21.25 16.14
C GLN A 492 12.45 22.51 16.73
N LEU A 493 11.13 22.58 16.72
CA LEU A 493 10.34 23.68 17.27
C LEU A 493 9.80 23.32 18.66
N ALA A 494 10.14 24.12 19.66
CA ALA A 494 9.65 23.95 21.03
C ALA A 494 8.22 24.49 21.22
N PRO A 495 7.51 24.07 22.28
CA PRO A 495 6.18 24.59 22.58
C PRO A 495 6.16 26.08 22.93
N ASP A 496 5.07 26.75 22.53
CA ASP A 496 4.87 28.16 22.83
C ASP A 496 4.76 28.42 24.34
N ARG A 497 5.39 29.51 24.77
CA ARG A 497 5.17 30.16 26.06
C ARG A 497 4.26 31.36 25.85
N ALA A 498 3.11 31.38 26.54
CA ALA A 498 2.29 32.58 26.66
C ALA A 498 2.95 33.57 27.62
N VAL A 499 3.19 34.79 27.16
CA VAL A 499 3.78 35.91 27.90
C VAL A 499 2.76 37.04 27.98
N ASN A 500 2.47 37.54 29.18
CA ASN A 500 1.63 38.71 29.35
C ASN A 500 2.47 39.97 29.11
N ILE A 501 2.12 40.77 28.12
CA ILE A 501 2.77 42.03 27.77
C ILE A 501 1.80 43.17 28.05
N ASN A 502 2.14 44.02 29.01
CA ASN A 502 1.37 45.20 29.40
C ASN A 502 2.31 46.38 29.72
N VAL A 503 2.89 46.96 28.67
CA VAL A 503 4.03 47.89 28.79
C VAL A 503 3.64 49.35 28.57
N THR A 504 2.34 49.67 28.52
CA THR A 504 1.87 51.05 28.35
C THR A 504 2.01 51.84 29.65
N ALA A 505 2.67 53.00 29.57
CA ALA A 505 2.74 53.93 30.69
C ALA A 505 1.35 54.49 31.01
N PRO A 506 0.93 54.54 32.28
CA PRO A 506 -0.32 55.18 32.66
C PRO A 506 -0.31 56.67 32.30
N VAL A 507 -1.39 57.15 31.67
CA VAL A 507 -1.58 58.57 31.34
C VAL A 507 -1.83 59.37 32.62
N ASN A 508 -1.16 60.51 32.75
CA ASN A 508 -1.47 61.51 33.77
C ASN A 508 -2.55 62.44 33.23
N PHE A 509 -3.80 62.23 33.62
CA PHE A 509 -4.91 63.07 33.18
C PHE A 509 -4.91 64.43 33.91
N PRO A 510 -5.42 65.50 33.25
CA PRO A 510 -5.73 66.75 33.92
C PRO A 510 -6.66 66.57 35.12
N GLN A 511 -6.61 67.50 36.07
CA GLN A 511 -7.55 67.54 37.20
C GLN A 511 -9.00 67.63 36.70
N ALA A 512 -9.93 67.02 37.43
CA ALA A 512 -11.36 67.31 37.24
C ALA A 512 -11.68 68.78 37.61
N GLU A 513 -12.81 69.29 37.12
CA GLU A 513 -13.24 70.67 37.38
C GLU A 513 -14.56 70.74 38.15
N PHE A 514 -14.57 71.56 39.20
CA PHE A 514 -15.78 71.95 39.90
C PHE A 514 -16.39 73.17 39.21
N VAL A 515 -17.19 72.94 38.17
CA VAL A 515 -17.61 73.97 37.19
C VAL A 515 -18.47 75.09 37.78
N HIS A 516 -19.05 74.90 38.96
CA HIS A 516 -19.86 75.90 39.65
C HIS A 516 -19.09 76.60 40.79
N ALA A 517 -17.82 76.24 41.02
CA ALA A 517 -17.01 76.94 41.99
C ALA A 517 -16.69 78.36 41.48
N ASN A 518 -16.76 79.35 42.37
CA ASN A 518 -16.40 80.72 42.00
C ASN A 518 -14.88 80.88 41.74
N SER A 519 -14.44 82.08 41.32
CA SER A 519 -13.04 82.38 41.02
C SER A 519 -12.06 82.15 42.18
N PHE A 520 -12.56 82.02 43.41
CA PHE A 520 -11.79 81.72 44.62
C PHE A 520 -11.85 80.23 45.03
N GLY A 521 -12.50 79.39 44.22
CA GLY A 521 -12.63 77.95 44.43
C GLY A 521 -13.70 77.56 45.44
N TRP A 522 -14.73 78.40 45.66
CA TRP A 522 -15.81 78.13 46.59
C TRP A 522 -17.08 77.64 45.92
N LEU A 523 -17.64 76.59 46.49
CA LEU A 523 -19.03 76.17 46.37
C LEU A 523 -19.74 76.56 47.68
N ASN A 524 -20.64 77.52 47.62
CA ASN A 524 -21.38 78.00 48.78
C ASN A 524 -22.90 78.02 48.58
N CYS A 525 -23.65 78.55 49.55
CA CYS A 525 -25.11 78.65 49.48
C CYS A 525 -25.68 79.50 48.34
N GLN A 526 -24.84 80.24 47.61
CA GLN A 526 -25.21 81.02 46.42
C GLN A 526 -24.79 80.33 45.12
N THR A 527 -24.19 79.14 45.19
CA THR A 527 -23.82 78.34 44.01
C THR A 527 -25.07 78.05 43.18
N LEU A 528 -24.94 78.15 41.86
CA LEU A 528 -25.97 77.76 40.91
C LEU A 528 -25.41 76.67 39.99
N PRO A 529 -26.03 75.48 39.91
CA PRO A 529 -27.17 75.03 40.72
C PRO A 529 -26.82 74.96 42.22
N PRO A 530 -27.83 75.05 43.10
CA PRO A 530 -27.63 74.93 44.54
C PRO A 530 -26.94 73.63 44.95
N LEU A 531 -26.18 73.65 46.06
CA LEU A 531 -25.42 72.48 46.53
C LEU A 531 -26.28 71.25 46.81
N TRP A 532 -27.58 71.43 47.09
CA TRP A 532 -28.51 70.34 47.34
C TRP A 532 -29.07 69.67 46.09
N ASP A 533 -28.84 70.26 44.90
CA ASP A 533 -29.11 69.62 43.61
C ASP A 533 -27.92 68.76 43.14
N GLY A 534 -26.83 68.75 43.92
CA GLY A 534 -25.62 67.95 43.69
C GLY A 534 -24.42 68.80 43.29
N VAL A 535 -23.21 68.34 43.64
CA VAL A 535 -21.97 68.97 43.22
C VAL A 535 -21.51 68.35 41.90
N HIS A 536 -21.44 69.18 40.87
CA HIS A 536 -20.99 68.76 39.53
C HIS A 536 -19.46 68.74 39.46
N VAL A 537 -18.93 67.57 39.13
CA VAL A 537 -17.50 67.30 38.96
C VAL A 537 -17.26 66.86 37.52
N ARG A 538 -16.67 67.76 36.73
CA ARG A 538 -16.50 67.59 35.30
C ARG A 538 -15.17 66.95 34.95
N VAL A 539 -15.22 65.91 34.13
CA VAL A 539 -14.05 65.28 33.51
C VAL A 539 -14.06 65.63 32.02
N PHE A 540 -13.07 66.38 31.56
CA PHE A 540 -12.97 66.75 30.15
C PHE A 540 -12.38 65.61 29.31
N LYS A 541 -12.76 65.62 28.02
CA LYS A 541 -12.19 64.73 27.03
C LYS A 541 -10.68 64.90 26.97
N HIS A 542 -9.99 63.76 27.07
CA HIS A 542 -8.57 63.65 26.75
C HIS A 542 -8.40 62.70 25.56
N ALA A 543 -7.37 62.91 24.74
CA ALA A 543 -7.12 62.07 23.55
C ALA A 543 -6.98 60.56 23.88
N ALA A 544 -6.56 60.24 25.11
CA ALA A 544 -6.40 58.86 25.58
C ALA A 544 -7.66 58.22 26.18
N ILE A 545 -8.76 58.97 26.34
CA ILE A 545 -10.07 58.41 26.74
C ILE A 545 -10.78 58.00 25.45
N GLU A 546 -11.36 56.82 25.35
CA GLU A 546 -12.15 56.36 24.20
C GLU A 546 -13.59 56.03 24.59
N ILE A 547 -14.49 55.98 23.60
CA ILE A 547 -15.87 55.52 23.82
C ILE A 547 -15.82 54.12 24.43
N ASN A 548 -16.62 53.91 25.49
CA ASN A 548 -16.69 52.71 26.33
C ASN A 548 -15.57 52.55 27.37
N ASP A 549 -14.59 53.46 27.46
CA ASP A 549 -13.69 53.46 28.61
C ASP A 549 -14.49 53.73 29.90
N GLU A 550 -14.14 53.05 30.98
CA GLU A 550 -14.75 53.28 32.28
C GLU A 550 -13.98 54.39 33.01
N ILE A 551 -14.66 55.49 33.34
CA ILE A 551 -14.14 56.54 34.20
C ILE A 551 -14.66 56.31 35.61
N ARG A 552 -13.74 56.19 36.56
CA ARG A 552 -14.03 56.03 37.99
C ARG A 552 -13.57 57.28 38.73
N MET A 553 -14.50 58.10 39.23
CA MET A 553 -14.24 59.30 40.01
C MET A 553 -14.37 59.00 41.51
N HIS A 554 -13.31 59.26 42.25
CA HIS A 554 -13.28 59.23 43.71
C HIS A 554 -13.58 60.63 44.23
N TRP A 555 -14.49 60.72 45.21
CA TRP A 555 -14.86 61.94 45.91
C TRP A 555 -14.69 61.75 47.41
N GLN A 556 -14.23 62.80 48.08
CA GLN A 556 -14.11 62.84 49.54
C GLN A 556 -14.35 64.25 50.07
N GLY A 557 -15.35 64.39 50.96
CA GLY A 557 -15.57 65.60 51.74
C GLY A 557 -14.62 65.71 52.94
N THR A 558 -14.29 66.94 53.34
CA THR A 558 -13.30 67.24 54.38
C THR A 558 -13.71 68.37 55.30
N SER A 559 -13.38 68.24 56.60
CA SER A 559 -13.64 69.25 57.64
C SER A 559 -12.59 70.37 57.69
N GLY A 560 -11.62 70.35 56.78
CA GLY A 560 -10.58 71.36 56.56
C GLY A 560 -10.33 71.58 55.06
N PHE A 561 -9.51 72.58 54.72
CA PHE A 561 -9.10 72.81 53.33
C PHE A 561 -8.04 71.81 52.84
N ALA A 562 -7.87 71.74 51.52
CA ALA A 562 -6.81 70.97 50.85
C ALA A 562 -6.75 69.48 51.28
N GLY A 563 -7.91 68.88 51.57
CA GLY A 563 -7.99 67.47 51.94
C GLY A 563 -7.80 67.18 53.44
N SER A 564 -7.62 68.19 54.29
CA SER A 564 -7.43 68.00 55.73
C SER A 564 -8.73 67.56 56.42
N GLY A 565 -8.64 66.52 57.27
CA GLY A 565 -9.79 65.99 58.02
C GLY A 565 -10.86 65.33 57.16
N PRO A 566 -10.58 64.20 56.47
CA PRO A 566 -11.59 63.47 55.70
C PRO A 566 -12.80 63.05 56.55
N ILE A 567 -14.00 63.31 56.03
CA ILE A 567 -15.28 62.93 56.66
C ILE A 567 -15.71 61.59 56.06
N LYS A 568 -15.54 60.50 56.82
CA LYS A 568 -15.63 59.11 56.30
C LYS A 568 -16.93 58.82 55.55
N GLU A 569 -18.06 59.29 56.04
CA GLU A 569 -19.39 59.08 55.44
C GLU A 569 -19.59 59.79 54.09
N THR A 570 -18.69 60.72 53.73
CA THR A 570 -18.72 61.43 52.45
C THR A 570 -17.84 60.81 51.38
N GLU A 571 -17.17 59.67 51.63
CA GLU A 571 -16.39 58.98 50.61
C GLU A 571 -17.31 58.34 49.56
N GLY A 572 -17.05 58.61 48.28
CA GLY A 572 -17.81 58.05 47.17
C GLY A 572 -16.94 57.63 46.00
N LEU A 573 -17.30 56.53 45.35
CA LEU A 573 -16.72 56.09 44.08
C LEU A 573 -17.84 56.03 43.03
N PHE A 574 -17.71 56.85 41.99
CA PHE A 574 -18.68 56.99 40.91
C PHE A 574 -18.05 56.44 39.63
N SER A 575 -18.67 55.42 39.03
CA SER A 575 -18.18 54.81 37.79
C SER A 575 -19.17 55.03 36.65
N GLN A 576 -18.67 55.45 35.50
CA GLN A 576 -19.48 55.59 34.29
C GLN A 576 -18.65 55.26 33.05
N SER A 577 -19.27 54.64 32.04
CA SER A 577 -18.64 54.47 30.73
C SER A 577 -18.69 55.78 29.93
N TRP A 578 -17.57 56.18 29.35
CA TRP A 578 -17.48 57.32 28.45
C TRP A 578 -18.35 57.08 27.21
N SER A 579 -19.47 57.78 27.13
CA SER A 579 -20.50 57.54 26.12
C SER A 579 -20.24 58.32 24.83
N GLY A 580 -20.95 57.97 23.76
CA GLY A 580 -20.95 58.78 22.54
C GLY A 580 -21.47 60.21 22.73
N ASN A 581 -22.31 60.45 23.76
CA ASN A 581 -22.76 61.79 24.10
C ASN A 581 -21.66 62.59 24.82
N ASP A 582 -20.89 61.96 25.72
CA ASP A 582 -19.74 62.57 26.38
C ASP A 582 -18.66 62.93 25.35
N GLU A 583 -18.42 62.05 24.37
CA GLU A 583 -17.50 62.31 23.25
C GLU A 583 -17.92 63.56 22.46
N ARG A 584 -19.23 63.68 22.15
CA ARG A 584 -19.78 64.82 21.40
C ARG A 584 -19.72 66.13 22.19
N LEU A 585 -19.96 66.08 23.50
CA LEU A 585 -19.93 67.25 24.39
C LEU A 585 -18.50 67.67 24.77
N GLY A 586 -17.55 66.74 24.70
CA GLY A 586 -16.17 66.96 25.13
C GLY A 586 -15.95 66.86 26.64
N TYR A 587 -16.95 66.39 27.40
CA TYR A 587 -16.85 66.17 28.84
C TYR A 587 -17.91 65.18 29.34
N HIS A 588 -17.62 64.56 30.49
CA HIS A 588 -18.60 63.87 31.33
C HIS A 588 -18.77 64.63 32.65
N ASP A 589 -19.99 64.67 33.17
CA ASP A 589 -20.32 65.43 34.39
C ASP A 589 -20.84 64.47 35.47
N PHE A 590 -20.01 64.22 36.49
CA PHE A 590 -20.44 63.46 37.65
C PHE A 590 -21.23 64.36 38.58
N VAL A 591 -22.43 63.93 38.98
CA VAL A 591 -23.24 64.63 39.97
C VAL A 591 -23.06 63.91 41.31
N VAL A 592 -22.42 64.58 42.25
CA VAL A 592 -22.24 64.09 43.61
C VAL A 592 -23.45 64.50 44.43
N ASP A 593 -24.28 63.53 44.80
CA ASP A 593 -25.52 63.75 45.53
C ASP A 593 -25.30 64.49 46.86
N TYR A 594 -26.25 65.35 47.21
CA TYR A 594 -26.18 66.12 48.46
C TYR A 594 -26.07 65.24 49.70
N ARG A 595 -26.85 64.16 49.76
CA ARG A 595 -26.76 63.12 50.80
C ARG A 595 -26.25 61.82 50.17
N PRO A 596 -25.25 61.15 50.77
CA PRO A 596 -24.54 61.50 51.99
C PRO A 596 -23.32 62.43 51.78
N TYR A 597 -23.02 62.85 50.56
CA TYR A 597 -21.66 63.31 50.22
C TYR A 597 -21.34 64.77 50.50
N VAL A 598 -22.34 65.66 50.56
CA VAL A 598 -22.15 67.12 50.69
C VAL A 598 -22.73 67.66 52.00
N GLU A 599 -23.84 67.09 52.48
CA GLU A 599 -24.50 67.47 53.75
C GLU A 599 -23.62 67.36 55.01
N PRO A 600 -22.69 66.40 55.13
CA PRO A 600 -21.79 66.36 56.29
C PRO A 600 -20.68 67.42 56.25
N ILE A 601 -20.45 68.06 55.10
CA ILE A 601 -19.36 69.03 54.92
C ILE A 601 -19.79 70.39 55.47
N LYS A 602 -19.25 70.75 56.63
CA LYS A 602 -19.60 71.96 57.39
C LYS A 602 -18.38 72.58 58.06
N ASN A 603 -18.39 73.91 58.21
CA ASN A 603 -17.33 74.69 58.84
C ASN A 603 -17.82 75.37 60.13
N PRO A 604 -18.15 74.62 61.21
CA PRO A 604 -18.72 75.21 62.42
C PRO A 604 -17.70 75.99 63.26
N THR A 605 -16.39 75.74 63.07
CA THR A 605 -15.28 76.28 63.87
C THR A 605 -14.51 77.42 63.17
N GLY A 606 -14.76 77.67 61.89
CA GLY A 606 -14.05 78.67 61.08
C GLY A 606 -12.72 78.18 60.48
N GLU A 607 -12.37 76.91 60.65
CA GLU A 607 -11.13 76.28 60.14
C GLU A 607 -11.19 75.95 58.63
N GLY A 608 -12.36 76.11 58.01
CA GLY A 608 -12.61 75.85 56.59
C GLY A 608 -13.17 74.46 56.35
N ALA A 609 -13.97 74.25 55.31
CA ALA A 609 -14.44 72.93 54.88
C ALA A 609 -14.33 72.80 53.36
N GLY A 610 -14.27 71.57 52.85
CA GLY A 610 -14.00 71.33 51.45
C GLY A 610 -14.28 69.92 51.00
N ALA A 611 -13.85 69.63 49.79
CA ALA A 611 -13.82 68.28 49.24
C ALA A 611 -12.67 68.17 48.23
N TYR A 612 -12.39 66.95 47.83
CA TYR A 612 -11.54 66.69 46.67
C TYR A 612 -12.08 65.58 45.79
N ALA A 613 -11.67 65.63 44.53
CA ALA A 613 -11.96 64.60 43.56
C ALA A 613 -10.72 64.25 42.73
N GLU A 614 -10.60 62.97 42.38
CA GLU A 614 -9.69 62.46 41.36
C GLU A 614 -10.40 61.38 40.55
N PHE A 615 -9.91 61.08 39.34
CA PHE A 615 -10.49 60.01 38.54
C PHE A 615 -9.43 59.11 37.91
N THR A 616 -9.81 57.88 37.64
CA THR A 616 -9.04 56.91 36.86
C THR A 616 -9.81 56.50 35.63
N VAL A 617 -9.09 56.18 34.55
CA VAL A 617 -9.68 55.69 33.30
C VAL A 617 -9.24 54.25 33.08
N TRP A 618 -10.17 53.38 32.70
CA TRP A 618 -9.94 51.95 32.52
C TRP A 618 -10.46 51.50 31.16
N ARG A 619 -9.67 50.67 30.46
CA ARG A 619 -10.00 50.08 29.18
C ARG A 619 -9.84 48.57 29.25
N LEU A 620 -10.91 47.83 28.97
CA LEU A 620 -10.92 46.35 29.03
C LEU A 620 -10.33 45.80 30.34
N GLY A 621 -10.59 46.48 31.47
CA GLY A 621 -10.09 46.10 32.78
C GLY A 621 -8.65 46.53 33.11
N MET A 622 -7.94 47.17 32.17
CA MET A 622 -6.60 47.74 32.40
C MET A 622 -6.67 49.25 32.67
N ARG A 623 -5.93 49.74 33.68
CA ARG A 623 -5.89 51.17 34.01
C ARG A 623 -5.10 51.94 32.95
N VAL A 624 -5.79 52.81 32.20
CA VAL A 624 -5.21 53.71 31.20
C VAL A 624 -4.44 54.84 31.87
N GLY A 625 -4.92 55.35 33.00
CA GLY A 625 -4.29 56.48 33.67
C GLY A 625 -5.05 56.98 34.90
N THR A 626 -4.50 57.99 35.54
CA THR A 626 -5.07 58.65 36.72
C THR A 626 -4.98 60.17 36.59
N SER A 627 -5.95 60.90 37.12
CA SER A 627 -5.88 62.35 37.23
C SER A 627 -5.03 62.78 38.42
N ARG A 628 -4.66 64.06 38.45
CA ARG A 628 -4.27 64.71 39.71
C ARG A 628 -5.51 64.99 40.55
N ILE A 629 -5.34 65.05 41.86
CA ILE A 629 -6.39 65.48 42.81
C ILE A 629 -6.75 66.94 42.57
N ARG A 630 -8.05 67.26 42.53
CA ARG A 630 -8.59 68.62 42.55
C ARG A 630 -9.27 68.87 43.90
N TYR A 631 -8.95 69.99 44.54
CA TYR A 631 -9.59 70.42 45.77
C TYR A 631 -10.63 71.53 45.50
N VAL A 632 -11.68 71.57 46.32
CA VAL A 632 -12.68 72.64 46.35
C VAL A 632 -13.01 73.02 47.77
N LYS A 633 -13.33 74.30 47.99
CA LYS A 633 -13.82 74.80 49.28
C LYS A 633 -15.34 74.76 49.26
N ILE A 634 -15.94 74.25 50.32
CA ILE A 634 -17.40 74.13 50.43
C ILE A 634 -17.83 74.85 51.69
N ASP A 635 -18.74 75.83 51.53
CA ASP A 635 -19.33 76.55 52.65
C ASP A 635 -20.85 76.54 52.60
N ARG A 636 -21.44 75.72 53.47
CA ARG A 636 -22.89 75.62 53.61
C ARG A 636 -23.46 76.56 54.68
N LEU A 637 -22.62 77.37 55.32
CA LEU A 637 -22.99 78.26 56.41
C LEU A 637 -23.37 79.66 55.89
N PHE A 638 -24.48 80.21 56.38
CA PHE A 638 -24.72 81.66 56.32
C PHE A 638 -24.21 82.33 57.59
N ALA A 639 -23.67 83.54 57.45
CA ALA A 639 -23.27 84.39 58.57
C ALA A 639 -24.50 84.86 59.38
N HIS A 640 -24.96 84.01 60.30
CA HIS A 640 -26.11 84.22 61.17
C HIS A 640 -25.83 83.63 62.56
N THR A 641 -26.45 84.18 63.61
CA THR A 641 -26.34 83.66 64.99
C THR A 641 -27.76 83.35 65.50
N PRO A 642 -28.12 82.07 65.74
CA PRO A 642 -27.31 80.87 65.60
C PRO A 642 -26.98 80.50 64.12
N PRO A 643 -25.95 79.66 63.88
CA PRO A 643 -25.59 79.17 62.54
C PRO A 643 -26.79 78.60 61.79
N ILE A 644 -26.98 79.02 60.54
CA ILE A 644 -27.98 78.44 59.64
C ILE A 644 -27.27 77.87 58.41
N TYR A 645 -27.72 76.72 57.96
CA TYR A 645 -27.16 76.03 56.81
C TYR A 645 -28.14 76.06 55.65
N CYS A 646 -27.60 76.12 54.44
CA CYS A 646 -28.40 75.95 53.25
C CYS A 646 -28.54 74.46 52.89
N GLY A 647 -29.73 74.09 52.42
CA GLY A 647 -30.09 72.73 52.08
C GLY A 647 -31.44 72.68 51.35
N PRO A 648 -31.91 71.48 50.98
CA PRO A 648 -33.08 71.32 50.10
C PRO A 648 -34.41 71.81 50.71
N ASN A 649 -34.47 71.96 52.04
CA ASN A 649 -35.65 72.40 52.78
C ASN A 649 -35.62 73.90 53.14
N GLY A 650 -34.72 74.67 52.52
CA GLY A 650 -34.50 76.09 52.83
C GLY A 650 -33.40 76.32 53.88
N ASN A 651 -33.21 77.58 54.26
CA ASN A 651 -32.18 77.97 55.23
C ASN A 651 -32.70 77.78 56.66
N GLY A 652 -32.00 76.98 57.46
CA GLY A 652 -32.40 76.74 58.84
C GLY A 652 -31.27 76.16 59.69
N PRO A 653 -31.47 76.06 61.02
CA PRO A 653 -30.58 75.23 61.84
C PRO A 653 -30.66 73.78 61.32
N GLU A 654 -29.52 73.08 61.26
CA GLU A 654 -29.57 71.65 60.97
C GLU A 654 -30.35 70.96 62.10
N SER A 655 -31.46 70.31 61.75
CA SER A 655 -32.21 69.51 62.72
C SER A 655 -31.43 68.23 62.99
N ASP A 656 -31.01 68.02 64.24
CA ASP A 656 -30.52 66.73 64.73
C ASP A 656 -31.69 65.72 64.75
N LEU A 657 -32.07 65.21 63.59
CA LEU A 657 -32.93 64.04 63.45
C LEU A 657 -32.18 63.00 62.63
N ARG A 658 -31.78 61.95 63.35
CA ARG A 658 -31.00 60.79 62.91
C ARG A 658 -31.51 60.14 61.65
#